data_AF-A0A151P1P1-F1
#
_entry.id   AF-A0A151P1P1-F1
#
_cell.length_a   1.000
_cell.length_b   1.000
_cell.length_c   1.000
_cell.angle_alpha   90.00
_cell.angle_beta   90.00
_cell.angle_gamma   90.00
#
_symmetry.space_group_name_H-M   'P 1'
#
loop_
_entity.id
_entity.type
_entity.pdbx_description
1 polymer ?
#
loop_
_entity_poly.entity_id
_entity_poly.type
_entity_poly.pdbx_seq_one_letter_code
_entity_poly.pdbx_strand_id
1 'polypeptide(L)'
;MLQERNNAVQSMRKKIKDLELEHNDCPEILRQQASELEYSAEREEKLKKELEAATVRIKTLEENIEAERAAHLESKFNSEIIQLRVRDLEGALQVEKASQAEVLSDLEMIKKEFKEVENAYERERHNAQKSLEKLNKLEREYFSTNKQLNEEIKEKKKVITDLSVRLQDNEKHCQELQEDLAMAKKHQSFLTETCENNLRELELLLDSFTMSSQRTAGTCKDKDKPPSLSVVLETLRHTLTDYQNKLEDSSNELKKIKASCEKMTEELDSFKQKLGSQSRDLEEAWNNLTDANKELNHLRTKCADRESLIGTLKMELQNVLHCWEKEKVRATDSENEIQKLTRAYQKDTEEKLTFLHTLYQHLVAGCVLIKQPGGMLDKFSWPELCAVLQENVDALILDLNRANEKITHLEYICKNKSDTMKELQQTQEDTFNKMAEQMKAQESCWQRQKKELEQQYSGLLGEVQARAQKYQEMAEKNKEKISVIENVREKLVLEHSHLKSTLTQAQKDCSSLLAACALMAGAFYPLYSRTCALSTQRDFLQDQVHTYEALNQEIRTLVYALSGIEEKKQDELKIKKKHFKGMICVFRKGVIAVLAANRLQILGQSCSSLFSWVDGFREGVGILVCIGQSKDKFDLPKPQKEQLRCLEALSWFASSDLLAAIITSVAELQEVVGKTDPNSWLCGPLLISAARNSFSKLMDKFNIIMETIQLDNSRSITHIEKDSLVQRLARGLHKINAQALKAGLNERVPITKSIASLQKQIFEFTQRLHTAEVERRSLRLELAEFKRNLNEMKKEADKAQNLQEQLNAFKQSKLITHERFESACEELNNALHREQQAQMLLHEQAQQLQELNYKLELHSREEADKNQILSEAVKSLSEAKMELRRKDQSLRQLNRHLTQLEQDKRRLEESIHDAESALRMAAKDKELIASYMKSVEANLQKVRDQISLSRTAATRNDFTLQLPKLHLETFAMEGLKGGPEVVAFQAMVKSFMNVYQLASSRVATLEREIASHRHHITVLKSELQTACLRENESLQSSSQDSSNITMASRSVLQPDQSCIPDFLPLQAEPDTSYSFTHNRPPSQSSSFSSSLNVLASPKRTVQNGF
;
A
#
# COMPACT_ATOMS: atom_id res chain seq x y z
N MET A 1 -113.72 -153.68 -31.61
CA MET A 1 -114.42 -153.37 -30.34
C MET A 1 -113.53 -153.59 -29.10
N LEU A 2 -113.44 -154.79 -28.51
CA LEU A 2 -112.67 -154.97 -27.25
C LEU A 2 -111.16 -154.65 -27.40
N GLN A 3 -110.56 -155.02 -28.54
CA GLN A 3 -109.13 -154.89 -28.78
C GLN A 3 -108.68 -153.42 -28.90
N GLU A 4 -109.51 -152.54 -29.48
CA GLU A 4 -109.25 -151.10 -29.53
C GLU A 4 -109.30 -150.45 -28.15
N ARG A 5 -110.23 -150.87 -27.27
CA ARG A 5 -110.28 -150.38 -25.88
C ARG A 5 -109.05 -150.77 -25.07
N ASN A 6 -108.53 -151.99 -25.22
CA ASN A 6 -107.28 -152.37 -24.54
C ASN A 6 -106.08 -151.57 -25.06
N ASN A 7 -105.96 -151.38 -26.37
CA ASN A 7 -104.87 -150.56 -26.93
C ASN A 7 -104.96 -149.10 -26.50
N ALA A 8 -106.17 -148.52 -26.44
CA ALA A 8 -106.40 -147.17 -25.94
C ALA A 8 -106.06 -147.05 -24.43
N VAL A 9 -106.45 -148.02 -23.60
CA VAL A 9 -106.13 -148.04 -22.16
C VAL A 9 -104.63 -148.22 -21.91
N GLN A 10 -103.93 -149.06 -22.69
CA GLN A 10 -102.46 -149.16 -22.61
C GLN A 10 -101.77 -147.88 -23.08
N SER A 11 -102.26 -147.23 -24.16
CA SER A 11 -101.73 -145.95 -24.63
C SER A 11 -101.91 -144.84 -23.58
N MET A 12 -103.10 -144.73 -22.97
CA MET A 12 -103.35 -143.78 -21.88
C MET A 12 -102.53 -144.09 -20.64
N ARG A 13 -102.41 -145.35 -20.21
CA ARG A 13 -101.55 -145.73 -19.08
C ARG A 13 -100.07 -145.44 -19.32
N LYS A 14 -99.60 -145.54 -20.57
CA LYS A 14 -98.23 -145.13 -20.91
C LYS A 14 -98.10 -143.61 -20.83
N LYS A 15 -98.97 -142.85 -21.51
CA LYS A 15 -98.98 -141.38 -21.43
C LYS A 15 -99.10 -140.82 -20.01
N ILE A 16 -99.90 -141.46 -19.15
CA ILE A 16 -100.01 -141.08 -17.73
C ILE A 16 -98.68 -141.32 -17.01
N LYS A 17 -98.01 -142.47 -17.22
CA LYS A 17 -96.68 -142.71 -16.64
C LYS A 17 -95.59 -141.77 -17.19
N ASP A 18 -95.64 -141.47 -18.49
CA ASP A 18 -94.70 -140.57 -19.13
C ASP A 18 -94.87 -139.13 -18.56
N LEU A 19 -96.12 -138.68 -18.34
CA LEU A 19 -96.44 -137.40 -17.67
C LEU A 19 -96.17 -137.41 -16.16
N GLU A 20 -96.37 -138.53 -15.46
CA GLU A 20 -96.01 -138.69 -14.04
C GLU A 20 -94.49 -138.58 -13.86
N LEU A 21 -93.68 -139.05 -14.82
CA LEU A 21 -92.23 -138.85 -14.83
C LEU A 21 -91.88 -137.37 -15.07
N GLU A 22 -92.39 -136.74 -16.13
CA GLU A 22 -92.14 -135.31 -16.40
C GLU A 22 -92.59 -134.39 -15.25
N HIS A 23 -93.67 -134.73 -14.55
CA HIS A 23 -94.17 -133.96 -13.40
C HIS A 23 -93.38 -134.20 -12.10
N ASN A 24 -92.62 -135.30 -11.96
CA ASN A 24 -91.79 -135.52 -10.78
C ASN A 24 -90.52 -134.65 -10.78
N ASP A 25 -89.97 -134.34 -11.96
CA ASP A 25 -88.78 -133.48 -12.09
C ASP A 25 -89.12 -131.98 -11.97
N CYS A 26 -90.32 -131.57 -12.41
CA CYS A 26 -90.82 -130.18 -12.31
C CYS A 26 -90.65 -129.49 -10.94
N PRO A 27 -91.05 -130.07 -9.78
CA PRO A 27 -90.91 -129.41 -8.49
C PRO A 27 -89.45 -129.21 -8.06
N GLU A 28 -88.51 -130.06 -8.47
CA GLU A 28 -87.09 -129.87 -8.17
C GLU A 28 -86.49 -128.78 -9.06
N ILE A 29 -86.82 -128.77 -10.36
CA ILE A 29 -86.41 -127.71 -11.30
C ILE A 29 -86.93 -126.33 -10.85
N LEU A 30 -88.22 -126.24 -10.46
CA LEU A 30 -88.81 -125.00 -9.96
C LEU A 30 -88.18 -124.54 -8.64
N ARG A 31 -87.80 -125.47 -7.75
CA ARG A 31 -87.10 -125.16 -6.49
C ARG A 31 -85.69 -124.66 -6.76
N GLN A 32 -84.98 -125.27 -7.71
CA GLN A 32 -83.65 -124.82 -8.12
C GLN A 32 -83.72 -123.41 -8.74
N GLN A 33 -84.63 -123.17 -9.69
CA GLN A 33 -84.86 -121.85 -10.28
C GLN A 33 -85.24 -120.79 -9.24
N ALA A 34 -86.06 -121.14 -8.23
CA ALA A 34 -86.36 -120.25 -7.12
C ALA A 34 -85.12 -119.89 -6.31
N SER A 35 -84.25 -120.86 -5.99
CA SER A 35 -82.99 -120.60 -5.27
C SER A 35 -81.96 -119.82 -6.10
N GLU A 36 -81.92 -120.01 -7.41
CA GLU A 36 -81.08 -119.23 -8.34
C GLU A 36 -81.59 -117.78 -8.44
N LEU A 37 -82.91 -117.57 -8.45
CA LEU A 37 -83.52 -116.24 -8.39
C LEU A 37 -83.26 -115.54 -7.04
N GLU A 38 -83.43 -116.24 -5.92
CA GLU A 38 -83.15 -115.72 -4.57
C GLU A 38 -81.68 -115.30 -4.43
N TYR A 39 -80.74 -116.16 -4.85
CA TYR A 39 -79.31 -115.84 -4.91
C TYR A 39 -79.02 -114.66 -5.87
N SER A 40 -79.73 -114.55 -7.00
CA SER A 40 -79.58 -113.42 -7.91
C SER A 40 -80.07 -112.10 -7.29
N ALA A 41 -81.13 -112.13 -6.49
CA ALA A 41 -81.69 -110.97 -5.80
C ALA A 41 -80.79 -110.52 -4.64
N GLU A 42 -80.25 -111.44 -3.83
CA GLU A 42 -79.22 -111.11 -2.82
C GLU A 42 -77.99 -110.48 -3.46
N ARG A 43 -77.57 -111.00 -4.63
CA ARG A 43 -76.45 -110.47 -5.40
C ARG A 43 -76.74 -109.09 -5.98
N GLU A 44 -77.95 -108.84 -6.48
CA GLU A 44 -78.38 -107.52 -6.95
C GLU A 44 -78.46 -106.52 -5.80
N GLU A 45 -79.03 -106.88 -4.65
CA GLU A 45 -79.11 -106.00 -3.48
C GLU A 45 -77.70 -105.65 -2.95
N LYS A 46 -76.78 -106.62 -2.96
CA LYS A 46 -75.38 -106.39 -2.62
C LYS A 46 -74.69 -105.45 -3.63
N LEU A 47 -74.84 -105.70 -4.94
CA LEU A 47 -74.30 -104.83 -5.98
C LEU A 47 -74.88 -103.41 -5.91
N LYS A 48 -76.15 -103.28 -5.55
CA LYS A 48 -76.81 -101.98 -5.34
C LYS A 48 -76.23 -101.24 -4.13
N LYS A 49 -76.02 -101.92 -2.99
CA LYS A 49 -75.33 -101.35 -1.82
C LYS A 49 -73.89 -100.94 -2.14
N GLU A 50 -73.18 -101.72 -2.95
CA GLU A 50 -71.84 -101.40 -3.45
C GLU A 50 -71.84 -100.20 -4.41
N LEU A 51 -72.84 -100.09 -5.30
CA LEU A 51 -73.06 -98.95 -6.20
C LEU A 51 -73.40 -97.66 -5.44
N GLU A 52 -74.29 -97.73 -4.46
CA GLU A 52 -74.67 -96.58 -3.61
C GLU A 52 -73.46 -96.11 -2.80
N ALA A 53 -72.69 -97.04 -2.20
CA ALA A 53 -71.44 -96.71 -1.52
C ALA A 53 -70.38 -96.11 -2.46
N ALA A 54 -70.26 -96.60 -3.70
CA ALA A 54 -69.38 -96.02 -4.71
C ALA A 54 -69.82 -94.61 -5.14
N THR A 55 -71.13 -94.39 -5.29
CA THR A 55 -71.72 -93.09 -5.67
C THR A 55 -71.50 -92.04 -4.58
N VAL A 56 -71.63 -92.42 -3.30
CA VAL A 56 -71.29 -91.54 -2.16
C VAL A 56 -69.79 -91.21 -2.17
N ARG A 57 -68.91 -92.20 -2.39
CA ARG A 57 -67.46 -91.95 -2.49
C ARG A 57 -67.12 -90.98 -3.63
N ILE A 58 -67.74 -91.15 -4.81
CA ILE A 58 -67.54 -90.23 -5.95
C ILE A 58 -67.91 -88.80 -5.56
N LYS A 59 -69.09 -88.58 -4.94
CA LYS A 59 -69.47 -87.24 -4.47
C LYS A 59 -68.48 -86.64 -3.47
N THR A 60 -68.04 -87.42 -2.47
CA THR A 60 -67.03 -86.93 -1.51
C THR A 60 -65.68 -86.63 -2.16
N LEU A 61 -65.33 -87.30 -3.26
CA LEU A 61 -64.13 -86.99 -4.05
C LEU A 61 -64.33 -85.74 -4.91
N GLU A 62 -65.50 -85.53 -5.51
CA GLU A 62 -65.85 -84.31 -6.25
C GLU A 62 -65.85 -83.08 -5.33
N GLU A 63 -66.43 -83.19 -4.13
CA GLU A 63 -66.44 -82.15 -3.09
C GLU A 63 -65.01 -81.84 -2.61
N ASN A 64 -64.17 -82.85 -2.37
CA ASN A 64 -62.76 -82.65 -2.01
C ASN A 64 -61.96 -81.99 -3.13
N ILE A 65 -62.15 -82.42 -4.39
CA ILE A 65 -61.45 -81.84 -5.55
C ILE A 65 -61.81 -80.36 -5.75
N GLU A 66 -63.08 -79.98 -5.53
CA GLU A 66 -63.48 -78.57 -5.65
C GLU A 66 -62.99 -77.73 -4.46
N ALA A 67 -62.92 -78.30 -3.25
CA ALA A 67 -62.27 -77.67 -2.10
C ALA A 67 -60.76 -77.46 -2.33
N GLU A 68 -60.05 -78.44 -2.90
CA GLU A 68 -58.64 -78.31 -3.30
C GLU A 68 -58.44 -77.24 -4.38
N ARG A 69 -59.34 -77.15 -5.38
CA ARG A 69 -59.32 -76.09 -6.40
C ARG A 69 -59.50 -74.71 -5.80
N ALA A 70 -60.47 -74.54 -4.88
CA ALA A 70 -60.70 -73.29 -4.19
C ALA A 70 -59.47 -72.87 -3.36
N ALA A 71 -58.92 -73.78 -2.55
CA ALA A 71 -57.71 -73.53 -1.76
C ALA A 71 -56.48 -73.23 -2.63
N HIS A 72 -56.32 -73.89 -3.77
CA HIS A 72 -55.25 -73.61 -4.74
C HIS A 72 -55.41 -72.24 -5.42
N LEU A 73 -56.63 -71.83 -5.75
CA LEU A 73 -56.90 -70.49 -6.30
C LEU A 73 -56.63 -69.39 -5.26
N GLU A 74 -57.07 -69.58 -4.02
CA GLU A 74 -56.77 -68.66 -2.91
C GLU A 74 -55.25 -68.58 -2.65
N SER A 75 -54.55 -69.71 -2.62
CA SER A 75 -53.09 -69.77 -2.50
C SER A 75 -52.38 -69.03 -3.65
N LYS A 76 -52.87 -69.18 -4.88
CA LYS A 76 -52.35 -68.48 -6.06
C LYS A 76 -52.56 -66.97 -5.97
N PHE A 77 -53.75 -66.50 -5.61
CA PHE A 77 -54.02 -65.06 -5.42
C PHE A 77 -53.18 -64.48 -4.30
N ASN A 78 -53.06 -65.16 -3.15
CA ASN A 78 -52.20 -64.73 -2.05
C ASN A 78 -50.72 -64.69 -2.47
N SER A 79 -50.24 -65.65 -3.28
CA SER A 79 -48.89 -65.62 -3.87
C SER A 79 -48.68 -64.43 -4.81
N GLU A 80 -49.65 -64.11 -5.67
CA GLU A 80 -49.58 -62.95 -6.58
C GLU A 80 -49.60 -61.62 -5.81
N ILE A 81 -50.40 -61.50 -4.76
CA ILE A 81 -50.41 -60.34 -3.85
C ILE A 81 -49.06 -60.18 -3.15
N ILE A 82 -48.47 -61.28 -2.65
CA ILE A 82 -47.13 -61.27 -2.05
C ILE A 82 -46.06 -60.86 -3.07
N GLN A 83 -46.10 -61.39 -4.30
CA GLN A 83 -45.15 -61.03 -5.36
C GLN A 83 -45.25 -59.57 -5.79
N LEU A 84 -46.47 -59.01 -5.88
CA LEU A 84 -46.68 -57.58 -6.09
C LEU A 84 -46.10 -56.77 -4.93
N ARG A 85 -46.37 -57.18 -3.68
CA ARG A 85 -45.88 -56.46 -2.49
C ARG A 85 -44.35 -56.51 -2.36
N VAL A 86 -43.72 -57.62 -2.75
CA VAL A 86 -42.25 -57.73 -2.86
C VAL A 86 -41.74 -56.74 -3.91
N ARG A 87 -42.35 -56.69 -5.10
CA ARG A 87 -41.94 -55.77 -6.17
C ARG A 87 -42.10 -54.29 -5.79
N ASP A 88 -43.17 -53.93 -5.07
CA ASP A 88 -43.37 -52.58 -4.52
C ASP A 88 -42.26 -52.22 -3.53
N LEU A 89 -41.91 -53.15 -2.63
CA LEU A 89 -40.84 -52.98 -1.64
C LEU A 89 -39.45 -52.94 -2.29
N GLU A 90 -39.20 -53.73 -3.33
CA GLU A 90 -37.98 -53.67 -4.15
C GLU A 90 -37.87 -52.32 -4.86
N GLY A 91 -38.96 -51.81 -5.43
CA GLY A 91 -39.03 -50.49 -6.07
C GLY A 91 -38.74 -49.36 -5.08
N ALA A 92 -39.42 -49.36 -3.92
CA ALA A 92 -39.19 -48.40 -2.85
C ALA A 92 -37.74 -48.46 -2.33
N LEU A 93 -37.18 -49.66 -2.12
CA LEU A 93 -35.79 -49.86 -1.73
C LEU A 93 -34.80 -49.39 -2.79
N GLN A 94 -35.14 -49.48 -4.08
CA GLN A 94 -34.29 -48.98 -5.16
C GLN A 94 -34.29 -47.44 -5.22
N VAL A 95 -35.43 -46.80 -4.98
CA VAL A 95 -35.54 -45.34 -4.84
C VAL A 95 -34.77 -44.87 -3.59
N GLU A 96 -34.90 -45.57 -2.46
CA GLU A 96 -34.21 -45.20 -1.22
C GLU A 96 -32.68 -45.37 -1.32
N LYS A 97 -32.19 -46.35 -2.09
CA LYS A 97 -30.76 -46.43 -2.43
C LYS A 97 -30.29 -45.28 -3.32
N ALA A 98 -31.16 -44.77 -4.20
CA ALA A 98 -30.82 -43.64 -5.06
C ALA A 98 -30.77 -42.33 -4.28
N SER A 99 -31.77 -42.05 -3.42
CA SER A 99 -31.76 -40.90 -2.52
C SER A 99 -30.60 -40.97 -1.53
N GLN A 100 -30.29 -42.15 -0.97
CA GLN A 100 -29.12 -42.34 -0.12
C GLN A 100 -27.79 -42.09 -0.85
N ALA A 101 -27.68 -42.49 -2.12
CA ALA A 101 -26.49 -42.22 -2.93
C ALA A 101 -26.33 -40.72 -3.27
N GLU A 102 -27.43 -40.02 -3.52
CA GLU A 102 -27.47 -38.56 -3.74
C GLU A 102 -27.06 -37.81 -2.46
N VAL A 103 -27.65 -38.14 -1.31
CA VAL A 103 -27.29 -37.58 0.00
C VAL A 103 -25.83 -37.87 0.38
N LEU A 104 -25.28 -39.04 0.02
CA LEU A 104 -23.86 -39.34 0.23
C LEU A 104 -22.94 -38.52 -0.69
N SER A 105 -23.36 -38.26 -1.93
CA SER A 105 -22.65 -37.38 -2.86
C SER A 105 -22.62 -35.93 -2.35
N ASP A 106 -23.76 -35.41 -1.91
CA ASP A 106 -23.87 -34.07 -1.33
C ASP A 106 -23.05 -33.95 -0.04
N LEU A 107 -23.04 -34.98 0.81
CA LEU A 107 -22.22 -35.01 2.02
C LEU A 107 -20.72 -35.06 1.71
N GLU A 108 -20.28 -35.77 0.66
CA GLU A 108 -18.89 -35.75 0.20
C GLU A 108 -18.50 -34.38 -0.39
N MET A 109 -19.41 -33.72 -1.11
CA MET A 109 -19.23 -32.35 -1.61
C MET A 109 -19.10 -31.33 -0.47
N ILE A 110 -20.03 -31.32 0.49
CA ILE A 110 -19.98 -30.46 1.69
C ILE A 110 -18.70 -30.70 2.49
N LYS A 111 -18.28 -31.96 2.64
CA LYS A 111 -17.02 -32.35 3.31
C LYS A 111 -15.78 -31.87 2.54
N LYS A 112 -15.82 -31.80 1.21
CA LYS A 112 -14.78 -31.19 0.37
C LYS A 112 -14.74 -29.67 0.55
N GLU A 113 -15.90 -29.00 0.57
CA GLU A 113 -16.00 -27.55 0.82
C GLU A 113 -15.47 -27.18 2.21
N PHE A 114 -15.88 -27.89 3.27
CA PHE A 114 -15.31 -27.70 4.61
C PHE A 114 -13.79 -27.83 4.63
N LYS A 115 -13.23 -28.79 3.89
CA LYS A 115 -11.78 -28.97 3.77
C LYS A 115 -11.11 -27.85 2.97
N GLU A 116 -11.77 -27.28 1.97
CA GLU A 116 -11.27 -26.11 1.22
C GLU A 116 -11.30 -24.84 2.08
N VAL A 117 -12.33 -24.69 2.93
CA VAL A 117 -12.42 -23.62 3.96
C VAL A 117 -11.36 -23.79 5.05
N GLU A 118 -11.13 -25.00 5.56
CA GLU A 118 -10.07 -25.29 6.54
C GLU A 118 -8.67 -24.97 5.96
N ASN A 119 -8.42 -25.36 4.70
CA ASN A 119 -7.20 -24.97 3.97
C ASN A 119 -7.11 -23.47 3.66
N ALA A 120 -8.23 -22.73 3.59
CA ALA A 120 -8.22 -21.27 3.50
C ALA A 120 -7.90 -20.62 4.85
N TYR A 121 -8.48 -21.13 5.93
CA TYR A 121 -8.24 -20.69 7.30
C TYR A 121 -6.77 -20.87 7.70
N GLU A 122 -6.16 -22.04 7.48
CA GLU A 122 -4.74 -22.25 7.81
C GLU A 122 -3.78 -21.43 6.95
N ARG A 123 -4.12 -21.17 5.66
CA ARG A 123 -3.36 -20.21 4.84
C ARG A 123 -3.42 -18.80 5.42
N GLU A 124 -4.61 -18.33 5.83
CA GLU A 124 -4.74 -16.98 6.36
C GLU A 124 -4.17 -16.85 7.79
N ARG A 125 -4.22 -17.91 8.59
CA ARG A 125 -3.51 -18.03 9.86
C ARG A 125 -1.99 -17.89 9.67
N HIS A 126 -1.42 -18.56 8.66
CA HIS A 126 -0.01 -18.41 8.30
C HIS A 126 0.31 -17.01 7.77
N ASN A 127 -0.55 -16.41 6.94
CA ASN A 127 -0.41 -15.02 6.48
C ASN A 127 -0.45 -14.02 7.64
N ALA A 128 -1.35 -14.22 8.61
CA ALA A 128 -1.48 -13.39 9.80
C ALA A 128 -0.23 -13.49 10.69
N GLN A 129 0.28 -14.71 10.92
CA GLN A 129 1.52 -14.91 11.67
C GLN A 129 2.73 -14.25 10.97
N LYS A 130 2.87 -14.44 9.65
CA LYS A 130 3.91 -13.80 8.82
C LYS A 130 3.78 -12.27 8.78
N SER A 131 2.57 -11.74 8.98
CA SER A 131 2.31 -10.30 9.09
C SER A 131 2.64 -9.78 10.49
N LEU A 132 2.38 -10.55 11.55
CA LEU A 132 2.80 -10.25 12.92
C LEU A 132 4.34 -10.25 13.04
N GLU A 133 5.03 -11.21 12.42
CA GLU A 133 6.50 -11.26 12.37
C GLU A 133 7.10 -10.03 11.67
N LYS A 134 6.47 -9.54 10.59
CA LYS A 134 6.83 -8.28 9.94
C LYS A 134 6.57 -7.06 10.81
N LEU A 135 5.42 -7.00 11.49
CA LEU A 135 5.08 -5.92 12.41
C LEU A 135 6.09 -5.85 13.56
N ASN A 136 6.39 -6.99 14.19
CA ASN A 136 7.39 -7.12 15.25
C ASN A 136 8.83 -6.82 14.75
N LYS A 137 9.09 -6.85 13.44
CA LYS A 137 10.35 -6.36 12.86
C LYS A 137 10.33 -4.83 12.75
N LEU A 138 9.30 -4.26 12.11
CA LEU A 138 9.13 -2.82 11.95
C LEU A 138 9.08 -2.07 13.29
N GLU A 139 8.44 -2.65 14.32
CA GLU A 139 8.39 -2.09 15.68
C GLU A 139 9.79 -1.99 16.31
N ARG A 140 10.63 -3.01 16.14
CA ARG A 140 12.03 -2.99 16.61
C ARG A 140 12.89 -2.00 15.82
N GLU A 141 12.68 -1.92 14.51
CA GLU A 141 13.36 -0.95 13.65
C GLU A 141 12.98 0.49 14.06
N TYR A 142 11.68 0.78 14.24
CA TYR A 142 11.18 2.03 14.80
C TYR A 142 11.74 2.35 16.20
N PHE A 143 11.78 1.36 17.11
CA PHE A 143 12.36 1.57 18.44
C PHE A 143 13.86 1.89 18.36
N SER A 144 14.59 1.28 17.41
CA SER A 144 16.02 1.54 17.20
C SER A 144 16.31 2.93 16.61
N THR A 145 15.53 3.37 15.61
CA THR A 145 15.69 4.71 15.01
C THR A 145 15.22 5.81 15.95
N ASN A 146 14.11 5.61 16.68
CA ASN A 146 13.68 6.52 17.74
C ASN A 146 14.73 6.63 18.86
N LYS A 147 15.39 5.52 19.23
CA LYS A 147 16.51 5.56 20.19
C LYS A 147 17.69 6.38 19.64
N GLN A 148 18.10 6.15 18.38
CA GLN A 148 19.18 6.93 17.75
C GLN A 148 18.85 8.44 17.73
N LEU A 149 17.65 8.80 17.25
CA LEU A 149 17.19 10.20 17.21
C LEU A 149 17.17 10.84 18.61
N ASN A 150 16.83 10.09 19.66
CA ASN A 150 16.89 10.60 21.03
C ASN A 150 18.32 10.83 21.53
N GLU A 151 19.31 10.02 21.15
CA GLU A 151 20.71 10.30 21.46
C GLU A 151 21.24 11.49 20.64
N GLU A 152 20.92 11.59 19.34
CA GLU A 152 21.25 12.77 18.53
C GLU A 152 20.63 14.06 19.08
N ILE A 153 19.39 14.01 19.60
CA ILE A 153 18.74 15.15 20.26
C ILE A 153 19.46 15.53 21.56
N LYS A 154 19.99 14.58 22.33
CA LYS A 154 20.82 14.88 23.51
C LYS A 154 22.16 15.50 23.11
N GLU A 155 22.80 14.99 22.06
CA GLU A 155 24.06 15.54 21.55
C GLU A 155 23.86 16.96 21.01
N LYS A 156 22.85 17.18 20.16
CA LYS A 156 22.49 18.51 19.65
C LYS A 156 22.14 19.47 20.80
N LYS A 157 21.44 19.02 21.85
CA LYS A 157 21.23 19.80 23.10
C LYS A 157 22.53 20.14 23.81
N LYS A 158 23.48 19.20 23.93
CA LYS A 158 24.80 19.43 24.54
C LYS A 158 25.61 20.47 23.77
N VAL A 159 25.60 20.39 22.43
CA VAL A 159 26.24 21.38 21.56
C VAL A 159 25.59 22.76 21.70
N ILE A 160 24.25 22.83 21.79
CA ILE A 160 23.55 24.09 22.07
C ILE A 160 23.96 24.67 23.42
N THR A 161 24.02 23.89 24.51
CA THR A 161 24.45 24.40 25.82
C THR A 161 25.90 24.88 25.82
N ASP A 162 26.80 24.20 25.10
CA ASP A 162 28.21 24.62 24.96
C ASP A 162 28.35 25.92 24.15
N LEU A 163 27.57 26.08 23.08
CA LEU A 163 27.47 27.33 22.33
C LEU A 163 26.85 28.45 23.16
N SER A 164 25.86 28.18 24.01
CA SER A 164 25.28 29.18 24.92
C SER A 164 26.28 29.68 25.96
N VAL A 165 27.09 28.79 26.54
CA VAL A 165 28.19 29.17 27.45
C VAL A 165 29.22 30.02 26.71
N ARG A 166 29.67 29.58 25.53
CA ARG A 166 30.62 30.35 24.72
C ARG A 166 30.07 31.71 24.27
N LEU A 167 28.76 31.83 24.02
CA LEU A 167 28.11 33.11 23.73
C LEU A 167 28.11 34.02 24.96
N GLN A 168 27.71 33.52 26.13
CA GLN A 168 27.74 34.26 27.39
C GLN A 168 29.14 34.74 27.76
N ASP A 169 30.18 33.93 27.50
CA ASP A 169 31.57 34.34 27.73
C ASP A 169 32.04 35.40 26.72
N ASN A 170 31.60 35.35 25.46
CA ASN A 170 31.85 36.44 24.51
C ASN A 170 31.12 37.74 24.90
N GLU A 171 29.91 37.66 25.45
CA GLU A 171 29.18 38.83 25.97
C GLU A 171 29.96 39.51 27.12
N LYS A 172 30.59 38.74 28.02
CA LYS A 172 31.49 39.28 29.07
C LYS A 172 32.70 39.98 28.46
N HIS A 173 33.42 39.33 27.54
CA HIS A 173 34.57 39.94 26.86
C HIS A 173 34.18 41.23 26.11
N CYS A 174 32.96 41.30 25.56
CA CYS A 174 32.44 42.53 24.94
C CYS A 174 32.14 43.64 25.97
N GLN A 175 31.67 43.28 27.17
CA GLN A 175 31.49 44.23 28.27
C GLN A 175 32.85 44.74 28.79
N GLU A 176 33.82 43.86 29.01
CA GLU A 176 35.19 44.20 29.39
C GLU A 176 35.84 45.14 28.36
N LEU A 177 35.75 44.82 27.05
CA LEU A 177 36.21 45.71 25.96
C LEU A 177 35.47 47.05 25.92
N GLN A 178 34.20 47.10 26.33
CA GLN A 178 33.42 48.34 26.40
C GLN A 178 33.83 49.20 27.61
N GLU A 179 34.21 48.59 28.73
CA GLU A 179 34.77 49.27 29.91
C GLU A 179 36.18 49.79 29.63
N ASP A 180 37.06 48.99 29.01
CA ASP A 180 38.38 49.42 28.54
C ASP A 180 38.27 50.59 27.55
N LEU A 181 37.32 50.53 26.60
CA LEU A 181 37.06 51.62 25.66
C LEU A 181 36.49 52.87 26.35
N ALA A 182 35.78 52.72 27.48
CA ALA A 182 35.37 53.85 28.32
C ALA A 182 36.54 54.44 29.13
N MET A 183 37.48 53.62 29.61
CA MET A 183 38.73 54.08 30.24
C MET A 183 39.64 54.78 29.23
N ALA A 184 39.82 54.22 28.03
CA ALA A 184 40.55 54.83 26.93
C ALA A 184 39.97 56.21 26.55
N LYS A 185 38.63 56.34 26.52
CA LYS A 185 37.97 57.65 26.31
C LYS A 185 38.21 58.64 27.46
N LYS A 186 38.26 58.19 28.72
CA LYS A 186 38.65 59.05 29.86
C LYS A 186 40.11 59.50 29.77
N HIS A 187 41.01 58.63 29.36
CA HIS A 187 42.42 59.00 29.09
C HIS A 187 42.52 59.96 27.91
N GLN A 188 41.73 59.77 26.85
CA GLN A 188 41.65 60.70 25.73
C GLN A 188 41.15 62.07 26.17
N SER A 189 40.07 62.16 26.97
CA SER A 189 39.56 63.44 27.47
C SER A 189 40.56 64.14 28.39
N PHE A 190 41.25 63.39 29.27
CA PHE A 190 42.31 63.93 30.13
C PHE A 190 43.51 64.45 29.32
N LEU A 191 43.91 63.74 28.25
CA LEU A 191 44.94 64.21 27.33
C LEU A 191 44.51 65.46 26.55
N THR A 192 43.26 65.54 26.06
CA THR A 192 42.77 66.76 25.41
C THR A 192 42.64 67.93 26.37
N GLU A 193 42.23 67.70 27.62
CA GLU A 193 42.21 68.73 28.67
C GLU A 193 43.62 69.21 29.02
N THR A 194 44.60 68.29 29.11
CA THR A 194 46.02 68.62 29.29
C THR A 194 46.56 69.42 28.10
N CYS A 195 46.21 69.04 26.86
CA CYS A 195 46.58 69.79 25.66
C CYS A 195 45.91 71.16 25.58
N GLU A 196 44.64 71.30 25.98
CA GLU A 196 43.96 72.60 26.09
C GLU A 196 44.60 73.48 27.16
N ASN A 197 44.96 72.94 28.33
CA ASN A 197 45.64 73.70 29.37
C ASN A 197 47.04 74.15 28.92
N ASN A 198 47.82 73.27 28.27
CA ASN A 198 49.10 73.63 27.65
C ASN A 198 48.93 74.69 26.53
N LEU A 199 47.83 74.64 25.76
CA LEU A 199 47.51 75.67 24.76
C LEU A 199 47.15 77.00 25.41
N ARG A 200 46.37 77.00 26.50
CA ARG A 200 46.02 78.21 27.25
C ARG A 200 47.24 78.83 27.94
N GLU A 201 48.19 78.03 28.42
CA GLU A 201 49.48 78.52 28.90
C GLU A 201 50.33 79.13 27.75
N LEU A 202 50.27 78.56 26.55
CA LEU A 202 50.85 79.13 25.34
C LEU A 202 50.18 80.44 24.91
N GLU A 203 48.84 80.54 25.01
CA GLU A 203 48.08 81.76 24.74
C GLU A 203 48.39 82.85 25.77
N LEU A 204 48.47 82.51 27.06
CA LEU A 204 48.91 83.43 28.12
C LEU A 204 50.36 83.92 27.93
N LEU A 205 51.25 83.04 27.42
CA LEU A 205 52.59 83.45 27.00
C LEU A 205 52.53 84.40 25.79
N LEU A 206 51.71 84.12 24.77
CA LEU A 206 51.56 84.98 23.58
C LEU A 206 50.97 86.37 23.90
N ASP A 207 49.95 86.44 24.75
CA ASP A 207 49.38 87.71 25.23
C ASP A 207 50.42 88.54 26.01
N SER A 208 51.33 87.89 26.74
CA SER A 208 52.42 88.60 27.45
C SER A 208 53.43 89.30 26.52
N PHE A 209 53.46 88.96 25.22
CA PHE A 209 54.40 89.52 24.23
C PHE A 209 53.85 90.66 23.36
N THR A 210 52.56 91.01 23.46
CA THR A 210 51.90 91.90 22.47
C THR A 210 51.56 93.32 22.94
N MET A 211 52.27 93.87 23.93
CA MET A 211 52.26 95.32 24.18
C MET A 211 53.58 95.89 24.75
N SER A 212 53.73 97.22 24.60
CA SER A 212 54.77 98.07 25.22
C SER A 212 56.21 97.95 24.69
N SER A 213 56.47 98.63 23.57
CA SER A 213 57.79 99.25 23.36
C SER A 213 57.93 100.48 24.28
N GLN A 214 59.05 100.60 25.03
CA GLN A 214 59.88 101.81 25.18
C GLN A 214 60.61 101.93 26.55
N ARG A 215 61.94 101.75 26.53
CA ARG A 215 62.99 102.23 27.47
C ARG A 215 62.65 102.39 28.97
N THR A 216 63.31 101.61 29.84
CA THR A 216 64.41 102.12 30.72
C THR A 216 65.25 101.01 31.38
N ALA A 217 66.58 101.21 31.38
CA ALA A 217 67.62 100.83 32.34
C ALA A 217 67.61 99.47 33.12
N GLY A 218 68.70 98.71 32.96
CA GLY A 218 69.18 97.67 33.90
C GLY A 218 68.67 96.25 33.63
N THR A 219 69.45 95.17 33.76
CA THR A 219 70.89 95.01 34.10
C THR A 219 71.45 93.72 33.45
N CYS A 220 72.78 93.60 33.32
CA CYS A 220 73.50 92.38 32.91
C CYS A 220 73.03 91.09 33.63
N LYS A 221 73.13 89.89 33.06
CA LYS A 221 73.94 89.39 31.92
C LYS A 221 73.04 88.57 30.92
N ASP A 222 73.48 87.73 29.96
CA ASP A 222 74.81 87.27 29.48
C ASP A 222 74.77 86.90 27.97
N LYS A 223 75.63 85.97 27.53
CA LYS A 223 75.90 85.46 26.16
C LYS A 223 75.45 83.99 25.99
N ASP A 224 75.43 83.34 24.80
CA ASP A 224 75.84 83.69 23.43
C ASP A 224 75.14 82.78 22.37
N LYS A 225 74.99 83.29 21.13
CA LYS A 225 74.95 82.54 19.83
C LYS A 225 73.75 81.62 19.43
N PRO A 226 73.56 81.38 18.10
CA PRO A 226 72.37 80.71 17.55
C PRO A 226 72.51 79.17 17.39
N PRO A 227 71.40 78.43 17.20
CA PRO A 227 71.42 76.98 16.94
C PRO A 227 72.12 76.60 15.64
N SER A 228 72.76 75.42 15.62
CA SER A 228 73.53 74.92 14.48
C SER A 228 72.75 73.92 13.61
N LEU A 229 73.30 73.62 12.43
CA LEU A 229 72.75 72.68 11.43
C LEU A 229 72.41 71.27 11.99
N SER A 230 73.02 70.89 13.12
CA SER A 230 72.80 69.62 13.82
C SER A 230 71.32 69.41 14.19
N VAL A 231 70.66 70.44 14.73
CA VAL A 231 69.27 70.31 15.23
C VAL A 231 68.30 69.99 14.09
N VAL A 232 68.51 70.59 12.90
CA VAL A 232 67.68 70.36 11.71
C VAL A 232 67.84 68.93 11.19
N LEU A 233 69.07 68.40 11.18
CA LEU A 233 69.34 67.02 10.78
C LEU A 233 68.71 66.01 11.74
N GLU A 234 68.78 66.26 13.06
CA GLU A 234 68.17 65.36 14.03
C GLU A 234 66.63 65.40 13.98
N THR A 235 66.02 66.56 13.69
CA THR A 235 64.56 66.66 13.41
C THR A 235 64.16 65.90 12.14
N LEU A 236 64.96 65.97 11.08
CA LEU A 236 64.77 65.17 9.85
C LEU A 236 64.90 63.67 10.11
N ARG A 237 65.82 63.27 10.99
CA ARG A 237 66.02 61.87 11.38
C ARG A 237 64.84 61.30 12.16
N HIS A 238 64.30 62.07 13.11
CA HIS A 238 63.11 61.66 13.87
C HIS A 238 61.89 61.53 12.96
N THR A 239 61.63 62.51 12.09
CA THR A 239 60.51 62.43 11.14
C THR A 239 60.65 61.30 10.12
N LEU A 240 61.85 61.00 9.62
CA LEU A 240 62.10 59.78 8.81
C LEU A 240 61.80 58.49 9.58
N THR A 241 62.19 58.42 10.85
CA THR A 241 61.93 57.27 11.72
C THR A 241 60.43 57.10 11.99
N ASP A 242 59.70 58.20 12.22
CA ASP A 242 58.24 58.19 12.37
C ASP A 242 57.52 57.72 11.10
N TYR A 243 57.98 58.12 9.91
CA TYR A 243 57.43 57.62 8.65
C TYR A 243 57.73 56.13 8.44
N GLN A 244 58.92 55.67 8.83
CA GLN A 244 59.30 54.25 8.73
C GLN A 244 58.48 53.39 9.71
N ASN A 245 58.27 53.85 10.94
CA ASN A 245 57.41 53.20 11.93
C ASN A 245 55.96 53.12 11.43
N LYS A 246 55.38 54.24 10.95
CA LYS A 246 54.02 54.26 10.38
C LYS A 246 53.86 53.34 9.18
N LEU A 247 54.92 53.14 8.39
CA LEU A 247 54.91 52.19 7.27
C LEU A 247 54.89 50.73 7.76
N GLU A 248 55.65 50.40 8.81
CA GLU A 248 55.64 49.06 9.41
C GLU A 248 54.34 48.78 10.18
N ASP A 249 53.77 49.77 10.88
CA ASP A 249 52.44 49.67 11.50
C ASP A 249 51.37 49.39 10.43
N SER A 250 51.39 50.14 9.33
CA SER A 250 50.48 49.93 8.18
C SER A 250 50.68 48.55 7.54
N SER A 251 51.94 48.08 7.45
CA SER A 251 52.31 46.75 6.98
C SER A 251 51.76 45.66 7.90
N ASN A 252 51.81 45.85 9.22
CA ASN A 252 51.33 44.89 10.21
C ASN A 252 49.81 44.82 10.30
N GLU A 253 49.11 45.96 10.24
CA GLU A 253 47.64 45.95 10.11
C GLU A 253 47.20 45.35 8.76
N LEU A 254 47.94 45.55 7.66
CA LEU A 254 47.64 44.90 6.38
C LEU A 254 47.86 43.37 6.44
N LYS A 255 48.90 42.88 7.11
CA LYS A 255 49.10 41.43 7.41
C LYS A 255 47.93 40.87 8.23
N LYS A 256 47.47 41.62 9.25
CA LYS A 256 46.36 41.26 10.14
C LYS A 256 45.00 41.24 9.42
N ILE A 257 44.75 42.21 8.55
CA ILE A 257 43.57 42.23 7.65
C ILE A 257 43.60 41.03 6.71
N LYS A 258 44.75 40.73 6.08
CA LYS A 258 44.92 39.55 5.21
C LYS A 258 44.60 38.25 5.95
N ALA A 259 45.13 38.08 7.18
CA ALA A 259 44.83 36.91 8.02
C ALA A 259 43.35 36.81 8.44
N SER A 260 42.65 37.94 8.61
CA SER A 260 41.20 37.93 8.86
C SER A 260 40.38 37.61 7.60
N CYS A 261 40.81 38.07 6.43
CA CYS A 261 40.21 37.67 5.15
C CYS A 261 40.40 36.17 4.88
N GLU A 262 41.57 35.61 5.15
CA GLU A 262 41.85 34.18 4.99
C GLU A 262 40.95 33.32 5.88
N LYS A 263 40.78 33.70 7.17
CA LYS A 263 39.80 33.07 8.06
C LYS A 263 38.36 33.18 7.56
N MET A 264 37.93 34.36 7.09
CA MET A 264 36.59 34.52 6.51
C MET A 264 36.37 33.64 5.27
N THR A 265 37.41 33.39 4.45
CA THR A 265 37.30 32.44 3.33
C THR A 265 37.22 30.98 3.78
N GLU A 266 37.98 30.56 4.79
CA GLU A 266 37.87 29.23 5.39
C GLU A 266 36.48 29.00 6.02
N GLU A 267 35.96 30.01 6.72
CA GLU A 267 34.60 29.99 7.28
C GLU A 267 33.54 29.89 6.17
N LEU A 268 33.66 30.67 5.10
CA LEU A 268 32.77 30.64 3.93
C LEU A 268 32.74 29.27 3.24
N ASP A 269 33.89 28.66 2.96
CA ASP A 269 33.92 27.32 2.39
C ASP A 269 33.38 26.27 3.39
N SER A 270 33.56 26.46 4.71
CA SER A 270 32.87 25.63 5.72
C SER A 270 31.34 25.77 5.66
N PHE A 271 30.82 26.99 5.47
CA PHE A 271 29.37 27.24 5.35
C PHE A 271 28.82 26.66 4.06
N LYS A 272 29.56 26.78 2.95
CA LYS A 272 29.24 26.19 1.65
C LYS A 272 29.26 24.65 1.70
N GLN A 273 30.18 24.04 2.45
CA GLN A 273 30.20 22.60 2.69
C GLN A 273 29.00 22.14 3.54
N LYS A 274 28.64 22.89 4.60
CA LYS A 274 27.43 22.65 5.42
C LYS A 274 26.15 22.81 4.63
N LEU A 275 26.06 23.82 3.74
CA LEU A 275 24.94 23.99 2.82
C LEU A 275 24.85 22.81 1.84
N GLY A 276 26.00 22.30 1.38
CA GLY A 276 26.13 21.11 0.55
C GLY A 276 25.87 19.77 1.25
N SER A 277 25.89 19.69 2.58
CA SER A 277 25.29 18.55 3.31
C SER A 277 23.79 18.76 3.47
N GLN A 278 23.35 19.92 4.00
CA GLN A 278 21.94 20.25 4.20
C GLN A 278 21.09 20.07 2.93
N SER A 279 21.60 20.43 1.75
CA SER A 279 20.90 20.23 0.48
C SER A 279 20.70 18.74 0.13
N ARG A 280 21.63 17.86 0.51
CA ARG A 280 21.52 16.41 0.32
C ARG A 280 20.62 15.78 1.38
N ASP A 281 20.75 16.22 2.64
CA ASP A 281 19.87 15.81 3.74
C ASP A 281 18.40 16.13 3.42
N LEU A 282 18.14 17.29 2.78
CA LEU A 282 16.83 17.74 2.34
C LEU A 282 16.34 16.98 1.10
N GLU A 283 17.21 16.67 0.13
CA GLU A 283 16.90 15.82 -1.03
C GLU A 283 16.57 14.37 -0.61
N GLU A 284 17.32 13.80 0.33
CA GLU A 284 17.05 12.50 0.94
C GLU A 284 15.73 12.49 1.71
N ALA A 285 15.47 13.52 2.53
CA ALA A 285 14.18 13.69 3.19
C ALA A 285 13.01 13.83 2.20
N TRP A 286 13.22 14.48 1.05
CA TRP A 286 12.21 14.59 -0.01
C TRP A 286 11.93 13.24 -0.68
N ASN A 287 12.98 12.48 -1.01
CA ASN A 287 12.86 11.13 -1.56
C ASN A 287 12.10 10.20 -0.59
N ASN A 288 12.52 10.17 0.69
CA ASN A 288 11.86 9.43 1.77
C ASN A 288 10.38 9.83 1.93
N LEU A 289 10.04 11.12 1.79
CA LEU A 289 8.65 11.58 1.78
C LEU A 289 7.86 11.06 0.57
N THR A 290 8.47 10.96 -0.63
CA THR A 290 7.79 10.36 -1.79
C THR A 290 7.56 8.86 -1.61
N ASP A 291 8.50 8.13 -1.01
CA ASP A 291 8.36 6.69 -0.76
C ASP A 291 7.34 6.40 0.34
N ALA A 292 7.36 7.14 1.44
CA ALA A 292 6.30 7.10 2.45
C ALA A 292 4.91 7.41 1.86
N ASN A 293 4.82 8.33 0.89
CA ASN A 293 3.56 8.59 0.18
C ASN A 293 3.15 7.45 -0.77
N LYS A 294 4.10 6.74 -1.40
CA LYS A 294 3.81 5.51 -2.18
C LYS A 294 3.27 4.41 -1.27
N GLU A 295 3.91 4.17 -0.12
CA GLU A 295 3.44 3.21 0.89
C GLU A 295 2.07 3.58 1.46
N LEU A 296 1.84 4.86 1.79
CA LEU A 296 0.56 5.34 2.32
C LEU A 296 -0.59 5.15 1.31
N ASN A 297 -0.34 5.34 0.01
CA ASN A 297 -1.34 5.06 -1.02
C ASN A 297 -1.55 3.55 -1.22
N HIS A 298 -0.51 2.73 -1.10
CA HIS A 298 -0.63 1.26 -1.11
C HIS A 298 -1.38 0.70 0.11
N LEU A 299 -1.24 1.35 1.28
CA LEU A 299 -2.03 1.05 2.48
C LEU A 299 -3.49 1.48 2.29
N ARG A 300 -3.76 2.64 1.67
CA ARG A 300 -5.13 3.07 1.34
C ARG A 300 -5.84 2.08 0.42
N THR A 301 -5.20 1.58 -0.64
CA THR A 301 -5.81 0.54 -1.50
C THR A 301 -6.10 -0.72 -0.70
N LYS A 302 -5.15 -1.19 0.14
CA LYS A 302 -5.36 -2.36 1.02
C LYS A 302 -6.47 -2.17 2.05
N CYS A 303 -6.73 -0.94 2.50
CA CYS A 303 -7.89 -0.64 3.34
C CYS A 303 -9.19 -0.74 2.56
N ALA A 304 -9.26 -0.20 1.33
CA ALA A 304 -10.43 -0.35 0.46
C ALA A 304 -10.71 -1.83 0.10
N ASP A 305 -9.67 -2.61 -0.20
CA ASP A 305 -9.77 -4.06 -0.44
C ASP A 305 -10.40 -4.76 0.78
N ARG A 306 -9.92 -4.44 1.99
CA ARG A 306 -10.44 -4.98 3.26
C ARG A 306 -11.86 -4.52 3.58
N GLU A 307 -12.20 -3.27 3.29
CA GLU A 307 -13.56 -2.75 3.43
C GLU A 307 -14.53 -3.46 2.48
N SER A 308 -14.10 -3.79 1.25
CA SER A 308 -14.89 -4.60 0.32
C SER A 308 -15.13 -6.02 0.85
N LEU A 309 -14.09 -6.68 1.39
CA LEU A 309 -14.20 -8.00 2.01
C LEU A 309 -15.11 -7.98 3.27
N ILE A 310 -15.03 -6.93 4.09
CA ILE A 310 -15.93 -6.72 5.24
C ILE A 310 -17.37 -6.49 4.76
N GLY A 311 -17.58 -5.86 3.60
CA GLY A 311 -18.87 -5.75 2.93
C GLY A 311 -19.45 -7.12 2.58
N THR A 312 -18.66 -7.96 1.90
CA THR A 312 -19.03 -9.34 1.54
C THR A 312 -19.35 -10.19 2.77
N LEU A 313 -18.46 -10.21 3.77
CA LEU A 313 -18.66 -10.97 5.02
C LEU A 313 -19.90 -10.52 5.81
N LYS A 314 -20.26 -9.22 5.76
CA LYS A 314 -21.53 -8.73 6.36
C LYS A 314 -22.76 -9.24 5.62
N MET A 315 -22.70 -9.30 4.29
CA MET A 315 -23.78 -9.82 3.45
C MET A 315 -23.94 -11.34 3.62
N GLU A 316 -22.83 -12.08 3.71
CA GLU A 316 -22.83 -13.50 4.08
C GLU A 316 -23.43 -13.72 5.48
N LEU A 317 -23.06 -12.91 6.48
CA LEU A 317 -23.62 -12.99 7.83
C LEU A 317 -25.14 -12.70 7.84
N GLN A 318 -25.61 -11.74 7.05
CA GLN A 318 -27.05 -11.49 6.87
C GLN A 318 -27.77 -12.67 6.21
N ASN A 319 -27.16 -13.31 5.20
CA ASN A 319 -27.70 -14.51 4.56
C ASN A 319 -27.77 -15.69 5.55
N VAL A 320 -26.74 -15.91 6.36
CA VAL A 320 -26.72 -16.96 7.40
C VAL A 320 -27.78 -16.69 8.47
N LEU A 321 -27.93 -15.44 8.93
CA LEU A 321 -29.00 -15.06 9.87
C LEU A 321 -30.40 -15.29 9.29
N HIS A 322 -30.61 -14.98 8.00
CA HIS A 322 -31.89 -15.23 7.33
C HIS A 322 -32.17 -16.73 7.19
N CYS A 323 -31.16 -17.54 6.81
CA CYS A 323 -31.28 -18.99 6.75
C CYS A 323 -31.57 -19.60 8.13
N TRP A 324 -30.92 -19.10 9.20
CA TRP A 324 -31.16 -19.54 10.58
C TRP A 324 -32.57 -19.24 11.05
N GLU A 325 -33.08 -18.02 10.83
CA GLU A 325 -34.47 -17.67 11.19
C GLU A 325 -35.48 -18.50 10.38
N LYS A 326 -35.18 -18.82 9.12
CA LYS A 326 -35.98 -19.72 8.28
C LYS A 326 -35.93 -21.18 8.76
N GLU A 327 -34.84 -21.64 9.37
CA GLU A 327 -34.71 -22.99 9.96
C GLU A 327 -35.42 -23.08 11.32
N LYS A 328 -35.29 -22.03 12.14
CA LYS A 328 -35.99 -21.86 13.42
C LYS A 328 -37.52 -21.97 13.26
N VAL A 329 -38.09 -21.41 12.19
CA VAL A 329 -39.51 -21.61 11.85
C VAL A 329 -39.82 -23.08 11.53
N ARG A 330 -39.01 -23.75 10.69
CA ARG A 330 -39.17 -25.20 10.40
C ARG A 330 -39.04 -26.07 11.66
N ALA A 331 -38.17 -25.70 12.59
CA ALA A 331 -38.04 -26.39 13.88
C ALA A 331 -39.32 -26.24 14.71
N THR A 332 -39.91 -25.05 14.80
CA THR A 332 -41.21 -24.87 15.49
C THR A 332 -42.36 -25.58 14.77
N ASP A 333 -42.36 -25.66 13.44
CA ASP A 333 -43.38 -26.39 12.68
C ASP A 333 -43.28 -27.91 12.93
N SER A 334 -42.08 -28.47 12.90
CA SER A 334 -41.87 -29.90 13.17
C SER A 334 -42.13 -30.28 14.65
N GLU A 335 -41.80 -29.41 15.60
CA GLU A 335 -42.20 -29.60 17.01
C GLU A 335 -43.73 -29.60 17.17
N ASN A 336 -44.44 -28.72 16.46
CA ASN A 336 -45.90 -28.71 16.45
C ASN A 336 -46.50 -30.01 15.88
N GLU A 337 -45.92 -30.60 14.83
CA GLU A 337 -46.35 -31.91 14.31
C GLU A 337 -46.03 -33.06 15.28
N ILE A 338 -44.85 -33.06 15.90
CA ILE A 338 -44.48 -34.05 16.92
C ILE A 338 -45.49 -34.03 18.08
N GLN A 339 -45.87 -32.84 18.55
CA GLN A 339 -46.90 -32.71 19.59
C GLN A 339 -48.28 -33.22 19.15
N LYS A 340 -48.67 -33.07 17.87
CA LYS A 340 -49.92 -33.66 17.35
C LYS A 340 -49.85 -35.19 17.36
N LEU A 341 -48.76 -35.79 16.89
CA LEU A 341 -48.56 -37.23 16.93
C LEU A 341 -48.58 -37.78 18.37
N THR A 342 -47.93 -37.09 19.32
CA THR A 342 -47.92 -37.51 20.74
C THR A 342 -49.33 -37.56 21.34
N ARG A 343 -50.17 -36.55 21.06
CA ARG A 343 -51.58 -36.52 21.52
C ARG A 343 -52.42 -37.62 20.87
N ALA A 344 -52.19 -37.92 19.59
CA ALA A 344 -52.87 -39.00 18.88
C ALA A 344 -52.50 -40.39 19.45
N TYR A 345 -51.22 -40.62 19.74
CA TYR A 345 -50.74 -41.85 20.37
C TYR A 345 -51.32 -42.04 21.78
N GLN A 346 -51.36 -40.99 22.60
CA GLN A 346 -51.96 -41.05 23.95
C GLN A 346 -53.43 -41.51 23.88
N LYS A 347 -54.22 -40.93 22.98
CA LYS A 347 -55.63 -41.31 22.78
C LYS A 347 -55.80 -42.78 22.36
N ASP A 348 -54.97 -43.29 21.45
CA ASP A 348 -54.96 -44.71 21.05
C ASP A 348 -54.63 -45.64 22.23
N THR A 349 -53.70 -45.25 23.12
CA THR A 349 -53.39 -46.05 24.32
C THR A 349 -54.53 -46.06 25.35
N GLU A 350 -55.27 -44.96 25.51
CA GLU A 350 -56.46 -44.90 26.37
C GLU A 350 -57.59 -45.80 25.83
N GLU A 351 -57.89 -45.72 24.53
CA GLU A 351 -58.92 -46.54 23.88
C GLU A 351 -58.64 -48.04 24.05
N LYS A 352 -57.39 -48.47 23.84
CA LYS A 352 -56.95 -49.87 24.06
C LYS A 352 -57.07 -50.31 25.52
N LEU A 353 -56.79 -49.43 26.48
CA LEU A 353 -56.91 -49.73 27.91
C LEU A 353 -58.38 -49.96 28.32
N THR A 354 -59.31 -49.15 27.80
CA THR A 354 -60.74 -49.30 28.10
C THR A 354 -61.31 -50.62 27.57
N PHE A 355 -60.96 -51.01 26.34
CA PHE A 355 -61.37 -52.29 25.74
C PHE A 355 -60.95 -53.50 26.59
N LEU A 356 -59.70 -53.51 27.07
CA LEU A 356 -59.17 -54.61 27.88
C LEU A 356 -59.92 -54.74 29.23
N HIS A 357 -60.33 -53.62 29.82
CA HIS A 357 -61.12 -53.60 31.05
C HIS A 357 -62.52 -54.20 30.84
N THR A 358 -63.19 -53.91 29.71
CA THR A 358 -64.48 -54.51 29.36
C THR A 358 -64.40 -56.02 29.15
N LEU A 359 -63.31 -56.51 28.53
CA LEU A 359 -63.09 -57.94 28.33
C LEU A 359 -62.90 -58.69 29.67
N TYR A 360 -62.11 -58.12 30.59
CA TYR A 360 -61.86 -58.69 31.91
C TYR A 360 -63.14 -58.89 32.72
N GLN A 361 -64.07 -57.92 32.70
CA GLN A 361 -65.33 -58.03 33.44
C GLN A 361 -66.22 -59.19 32.97
N HIS A 362 -66.19 -59.56 31.68
CA HIS A 362 -66.99 -60.67 31.16
C HIS A 362 -66.47 -62.05 31.59
N LEU A 363 -65.15 -62.20 31.76
CA LEU A 363 -64.54 -63.49 32.09
C LEU A 363 -64.84 -63.96 33.53
N VAL A 364 -65.18 -63.02 34.42
CA VAL A 364 -65.43 -63.26 35.85
C VAL A 364 -66.81 -63.88 36.12
N ALA A 365 -67.72 -63.93 35.13
CA ALA A 365 -69.13 -64.32 35.28
C ALA A 365 -69.48 -65.74 34.74
N GLY A 366 -68.55 -66.71 34.80
CA GLY A 366 -68.63 -68.00 34.07
C GLY A 366 -69.72 -69.01 34.48
N CYS A 367 -70.04 -69.97 33.59
CA CYS A 367 -71.09 -71.00 33.74
C CYS A 367 -70.87 -72.29 32.88
N VAL A 368 -70.83 -73.50 33.48
CA VAL A 368 -71.09 -74.86 32.85
C VAL A 368 -71.55 -75.88 33.96
N LEU A 369 -72.21 -77.00 33.62
CA LEU A 369 -72.83 -78.03 34.51
C LEU A 369 -72.57 -79.50 34.07
N ILE A 370 -72.77 -80.54 34.94
CA ILE A 370 -73.15 -81.99 34.67
C ILE A 370 -73.27 -82.87 35.98
N LYS A 371 -73.82 -84.12 35.94
CA LYS A 371 -74.21 -85.02 37.10
C LYS A 371 -74.12 -86.57 36.83
N GLN A 372 -74.32 -87.47 37.83
CA GLN A 372 -74.11 -88.97 37.77
C GLN A 372 -74.93 -89.85 38.83
N PRO A 373 -75.19 -91.19 38.64
CA PRO A 373 -75.77 -92.16 39.64
C PRO A 373 -75.20 -93.65 39.72
N GLY A 374 -75.78 -94.58 40.53
CA GLY A 374 -75.28 -95.98 40.86
C GLY A 374 -76.31 -97.16 41.08
N GLY A 375 -75.99 -98.30 41.78
CA GLY A 375 -76.74 -99.61 41.81
C GLY A 375 -76.84 -100.47 43.13
N MET A 376 -77.20 -101.80 43.11
CA MET A 376 -77.53 -102.71 44.28
C MET A 376 -77.39 -104.26 44.07
N LEU A 377 -77.31 -105.11 45.16
CA LEU A 377 -77.60 -106.60 45.23
C LEU A 377 -77.54 -107.20 46.69
N ASP A 378 -78.11 -108.42 46.99
CA ASP A 378 -78.04 -109.14 48.32
C ASP A 378 -78.48 -110.66 48.35
N LYS A 379 -78.08 -111.43 49.41
CA LYS A 379 -78.55 -112.75 50.00
C LYS A 379 -77.83 -114.10 49.71
N PHE A 380 -77.33 -114.77 50.78
CA PHE A 380 -76.91 -116.21 50.88
C PHE A 380 -77.08 -116.78 52.33
N SER A 381 -76.90 -118.10 52.58
CA SER A 381 -77.24 -118.78 53.87
C SER A 381 -76.03 -119.15 54.76
N TRP A 382 -76.17 -119.21 56.09
CA TRP A 382 -75.03 -119.09 57.04
C TRP A 382 -73.85 -120.08 56.90
N PRO A 383 -74.00 -121.41 56.71
CA PRO A 383 -72.84 -122.30 56.57
C PRO A 383 -72.11 -122.10 55.23
N GLU A 384 -72.88 -121.87 54.17
CA GLU A 384 -72.36 -121.46 52.86
C GLU A 384 -71.68 -120.10 53.00
N LEU A 385 -72.29 -119.16 53.73
CA LEU A 385 -71.74 -117.85 54.03
C LEU A 385 -70.44 -117.97 54.83
N CYS A 386 -70.28 -118.93 55.75
CA CYS A 386 -69.03 -119.13 56.46
C CYS A 386 -67.93 -119.76 55.57
N ALA A 387 -68.27 -120.72 54.71
CA ALA A 387 -67.33 -121.28 53.74
C ALA A 387 -66.92 -120.24 52.69
N VAL A 388 -67.89 -119.53 52.11
CA VAL A 388 -67.71 -118.42 51.17
C VAL A 388 -67.08 -117.20 51.86
N LEU A 389 -67.28 -116.96 53.16
CA LEU A 389 -66.51 -115.94 53.89
C LEU A 389 -65.08 -116.39 54.12
N GLN A 390 -64.81 -117.67 54.38
CA GLN A 390 -63.43 -118.16 54.52
C GLN A 390 -62.70 -118.12 53.16
N GLU A 391 -63.30 -118.64 52.09
CA GLU A 391 -62.77 -118.55 50.73
C GLU A 391 -62.66 -117.09 50.25
N ASN A 392 -63.65 -116.23 50.53
CA ASN A 392 -63.54 -114.79 50.23
C ASN A 392 -62.50 -114.11 51.12
N VAL A 393 -62.29 -114.48 52.38
CA VAL A 393 -61.24 -113.91 53.23
C VAL A 393 -59.88 -114.34 52.74
N ASP A 394 -59.68 -115.61 52.39
CA ASP A 394 -58.41 -116.11 51.87
C ASP A 394 -58.14 -115.56 50.46
N ALA A 395 -59.16 -115.43 49.60
CA ALA A 395 -59.07 -114.75 48.31
C ALA A 395 -58.83 -113.24 48.46
N LEU A 396 -59.50 -112.56 49.39
CA LEU A 396 -59.26 -111.15 49.69
C LEU A 396 -57.88 -110.94 50.31
N ILE A 397 -57.33 -111.88 51.09
CA ILE A 397 -55.94 -111.82 51.58
C ILE A 397 -54.97 -111.99 50.40
N LEU A 398 -55.25 -112.90 49.46
CA LEU A 398 -54.40 -113.13 48.29
C LEU A 398 -54.45 -111.95 47.30
N ASP A 399 -55.63 -111.39 47.04
CA ASP A 399 -55.81 -110.17 46.25
C ASP A 399 -55.33 -108.91 46.97
N LEU A 400 -55.40 -108.84 48.31
CA LEU A 400 -54.80 -107.76 49.11
C LEU A 400 -53.28 -107.82 49.04
N ASN A 401 -52.67 -109.01 49.14
CA ASN A 401 -51.23 -109.19 48.97
C ASN A 401 -50.80 -108.81 47.55
N ARG A 402 -51.52 -109.27 46.52
CA ARG A 402 -51.31 -108.88 45.12
C ARG A 402 -51.54 -107.39 44.86
N ALA A 403 -52.47 -106.76 45.57
CA ALA A 403 -52.66 -105.31 45.53
C ALA A 403 -51.51 -104.59 46.23
N ASN A 404 -50.99 -105.11 47.33
CA ASN A 404 -49.85 -104.56 48.07
C ASN A 404 -48.53 -104.67 47.27
N GLU A 405 -48.32 -105.76 46.53
CA GLU A 405 -47.24 -105.91 45.54
C GLU A 405 -47.36 -104.85 44.43
N LYS A 406 -48.57 -104.60 43.92
CA LYS A 406 -48.83 -103.54 42.93
C LYS A 406 -48.64 -102.15 43.51
N ILE A 407 -49.07 -101.91 44.75
CA ILE A 407 -48.89 -100.64 45.47
C ILE A 407 -47.41 -100.37 45.67
N THR A 408 -46.64 -101.29 46.24
CA THR A 408 -45.19 -101.11 46.44
C THR A 408 -44.42 -100.92 45.12
N HIS A 409 -44.83 -101.59 44.04
CA HIS A 409 -44.26 -101.34 42.70
C HIS A 409 -44.64 -99.95 42.15
N LEU A 410 -45.87 -99.49 42.34
CA LEU A 410 -46.32 -98.15 41.96
C LEU A 410 -45.69 -97.06 42.83
N GLU A 411 -45.49 -97.29 44.12
CA GLU A 411 -44.75 -96.42 45.03
C GLU A 411 -43.29 -96.28 44.58
N TYR A 412 -42.65 -97.38 44.17
CA TYR A 412 -41.31 -97.35 43.59
C TYR A 412 -41.25 -96.53 42.29
N ILE A 413 -42.20 -96.73 41.36
CA ILE A 413 -42.29 -95.93 40.12
C ILE A 413 -42.57 -94.45 40.42
N CYS A 414 -43.49 -94.16 41.33
CA CYS A 414 -43.82 -92.79 41.76
C CYS A 414 -42.65 -92.12 42.47
N LYS A 415 -41.86 -92.86 43.24
CA LYS A 415 -40.63 -92.37 43.88
C LYS A 415 -39.57 -92.04 42.83
N ASN A 416 -39.28 -92.97 41.90
CA ASN A 416 -38.34 -92.71 40.80
C ASN A 416 -38.79 -91.51 39.94
N LYS A 417 -40.09 -91.34 39.67
CA LYS A 417 -40.64 -90.15 38.99
C LYS A 417 -40.55 -88.87 39.83
N SER A 418 -40.77 -88.95 41.14
CA SER A 418 -40.54 -87.84 42.09
C SER A 418 -39.08 -87.40 42.05
N ASP A 419 -38.16 -88.34 42.08
CA ASP A 419 -36.75 -88.06 42.29
C ASP A 419 -36.10 -87.56 40.98
N THR A 420 -36.45 -88.13 39.82
CA THR A 420 -36.11 -87.55 38.50
C THR A 420 -36.77 -86.19 38.25
N MET A 421 -37.98 -85.93 38.77
CA MET A 421 -38.59 -84.60 38.70
C MET A 421 -37.82 -83.57 39.56
N LYS A 422 -37.32 -83.96 40.74
CA LYS A 422 -36.46 -83.10 41.58
C LYS A 422 -35.12 -82.83 40.90
N GLU A 423 -34.50 -83.82 40.27
CA GLU A 423 -33.27 -83.64 39.50
C GLU A 423 -33.49 -82.68 38.31
N LEU A 424 -34.63 -82.78 37.62
CA LEU A 424 -35.00 -81.85 36.55
C LEU A 424 -35.25 -80.43 37.08
N GLN A 425 -35.93 -80.29 38.22
CA GLN A 425 -36.13 -78.98 38.88
C GLN A 425 -34.82 -78.36 39.35
N GLN A 426 -33.95 -79.14 40.01
CA GLN A 426 -32.63 -78.67 40.48
C GLN A 426 -31.74 -78.25 39.30
N THR A 427 -31.68 -79.05 38.23
CA THR A 427 -30.89 -78.68 37.04
C THR A 427 -31.46 -77.46 36.32
N GLN A 428 -32.79 -77.30 36.28
CA GLN A 428 -33.43 -76.08 35.77
C GLN A 428 -33.07 -74.86 36.63
N GLU A 429 -33.18 -74.96 37.96
CA GLU A 429 -32.83 -73.89 38.89
C GLU A 429 -31.33 -73.52 38.83
N ASP A 430 -30.44 -74.50 38.73
CA ASP A 430 -29.01 -74.31 38.49
C ASP A 430 -28.73 -73.54 37.18
N THR A 431 -29.49 -73.80 36.11
CA THR A 431 -29.35 -73.05 34.85
C THR A 431 -29.89 -71.61 34.96
N PHE A 432 -30.98 -71.38 35.68
CA PHE A 432 -31.47 -70.03 35.96
C PHE A 432 -30.49 -69.24 36.84
N ASN A 433 -29.90 -69.86 37.85
CA ASN A 433 -28.89 -69.23 38.71
C ASN A 433 -27.65 -68.82 37.90
N LYS A 434 -27.13 -69.72 37.04
CA LYS A 434 -26.02 -69.40 36.12
C LYS A 434 -26.36 -68.28 35.14
N MET A 435 -27.59 -68.26 34.60
CA MET A 435 -28.07 -67.17 33.73
C MET A 435 -28.15 -65.83 34.50
N ALA A 436 -28.64 -65.84 35.74
CA ALA A 436 -28.74 -64.65 36.58
C ALA A 436 -27.37 -64.11 36.99
N GLU A 437 -26.37 -64.97 37.23
CA GLU A 437 -24.98 -64.56 37.46
C GLU A 437 -24.35 -63.95 36.20
N GLN A 438 -24.56 -64.57 35.03
CA GLN A 438 -24.10 -64.01 33.74
C GLN A 438 -24.74 -62.64 33.45
N MET A 439 -26.04 -62.49 33.72
CA MET A 439 -26.76 -61.23 33.55
C MET A 439 -26.22 -60.13 34.49
N LYS A 440 -25.97 -60.44 35.78
CA LYS A 440 -25.33 -59.53 36.74
C LYS A 440 -23.89 -59.18 36.34
N ALA A 441 -23.13 -60.13 35.81
CA ALA A 441 -21.77 -59.88 35.32
C ALA A 441 -21.79 -58.91 34.12
N GLN A 442 -22.68 -59.13 33.16
CA GLN A 442 -22.90 -58.26 32.00
C GLN A 442 -23.38 -56.86 32.42
N GLU A 443 -24.36 -56.76 33.33
CA GLU A 443 -24.79 -55.49 33.90
C GLU A 443 -23.61 -54.76 34.57
N SER A 444 -22.81 -55.45 35.39
CA SER A 444 -21.62 -54.84 36.03
C SER A 444 -20.57 -54.34 35.04
N CYS A 445 -20.48 -54.97 33.87
CA CYS A 445 -19.60 -54.55 32.78
C CYS A 445 -20.09 -53.25 32.15
N TRP A 446 -21.39 -53.18 31.81
CA TRP A 446 -22.03 -51.96 31.30
C TRP A 446 -22.01 -50.83 32.34
N GLN A 447 -22.22 -51.12 33.63
CA GLN A 447 -22.12 -50.15 34.74
C GLN A 447 -20.72 -49.53 34.83
N ARG A 448 -19.67 -50.32 34.53
CA ARG A 448 -18.27 -49.87 34.52
C ARG A 448 -17.97 -49.03 33.29
N GLN A 449 -18.31 -49.53 32.09
CA GLN A 449 -18.14 -48.82 30.82
C GLN A 449 -18.89 -47.47 30.80
N LYS A 450 -20.10 -47.42 31.38
CA LYS A 450 -20.87 -46.18 31.56
C LYS A 450 -20.10 -45.18 32.44
N LYS A 451 -19.57 -45.60 33.59
CA LYS A 451 -18.79 -44.72 34.48
C LYS A 451 -17.51 -44.22 33.82
N GLU A 452 -16.82 -45.07 33.06
CA GLU A 452 -15.63 -44.70 32.30
C GLU A 452 -15.95 -43.63 31.24
N LEU A 453 -17.07 -43.77 30.51
CA LEU A 453 -17.58 -42.75 29.58
C LEU A 453 -17.98 -41.46 30.30
N GLU A 454 -18.74 -41.53 31.40
CA GLU A 454 -19.12 -40.35 32.21
C GLU A 454 -17.88 -39.60 32.74
N GLN A 455 -16.81 -40.33 33.09
CA GLN A 455 -15.55 -39.75 33.53
C GLN A 455 -14.73 -39.13 32.37
N GLN A 456 -14.78 -39.72 31.18
CA GLN A 456 -14.20 -39.10 29.97
C GLN A 456 -14.95 -37.83 29.54
N TYR A 457 -16.29 -37.85 29.53
CA TYR A 457 -17.10 -36.69 29.16
C TYR A 457 -16.96 -35.54 30.17
N SER A 458 -16.90 -35.83 31.47
CA SER A 458 -16.67 -34.79 32.49
C SER A 458 -15.26 -34.20 32.42
N GLY A 459 -14.23 -35.02 32.12
CA GLY A 459 -12.88 -34.54 31.83
C GLY A 459 -12.84 -33.60 30.60
N LEU A 460 -13.44 -34.03 29.49
CA LEU A 460 -13.52 -33.22 28.26
C LEU A 460 -14.30 -31.92 28.47
N LEU A 461 -15.41 -31.96 29.22
CA LEU A 461 -16.20 -30.77 29.57
C LEU A 461 -15.38 -29.79 30.43
N GLY A 462 -14.61 -30.29 31.39
CA GLY A 462 -13.68 -29.49 32.20
C GLY A 462 -12.59 -28.83 31.35
N GLU A 463 -12.02 -29.54 30.38
CA GLU A 463 -11.09 -28.95 29.40
C GLU A 463 -11.75 -27.86 28.54
N VAL A 464 -12.97 -28.09 28.05
CA VAL A 464 -13.70 -27.09 27.25
C VAL A 464 -14.01 -25.85 28.08
N GLN A 465 -14.43 -26.00 29.34
CA GLN A 465 -14.65 -24.88 30.26
C GLN A 465 -13.36 -24.11 30.56
N ALA A 466 -12.24 -24.80 30.82
CA ALA A 466 -10.94 -24.17 31.06
C ALA A 466 -10.39 -23.44 29.81
N ARG A 467 -10.69 -23.93 28.60
CA ARG A 467 -10.38 -23.23 27.34
C ARG A 467 -11.28 -22.01 27.16
N ALA A 468 -12.58 -22.12 27.43
CA ALA A 468 -13.54 -21.01 27.33
C ALA A 468 -13.20 -19.86 28.30
N GLN A 469 -12.85 -20.17 29.56
CA GLN A 469 -12.41 -19.17 30.55
C GLN A 469 -11.18 -18.39 30.06
N LYS A 470 -10.16 -19.06 29.52
CA LYS A 470 -8.96 -18.41 28.95
C LYS A 470 -9.29 -17.50 27.75
N TYR A 471 -10.25 -17.87 26.92
CA TYR A 471 -10.72 -16.98 25.85
C TYR A 471 -11.49 -15.78 26.39
N GLN A 472 -12.26 -15.93 27.46
CA GLN A 472 -12.97 -14.83 28.12
C GLN A 472 -12.01 -13.85 28.83
N GLU A 473 -10.99 -14.36 29.53
CA GLU A 473 -9.88 -13.54 30.08
C GLU A 473 -9.16 -12.76 28.98
N MET A 474 -8.87 -13.40 27.84
CA MET A 474 -8.26 -12.74 26.69
C MET A 474 -9.17 -11.67 26.08
N ALA A 475 -10.48 -11.93 26.01
CA ALA A 475 -11.47 -11.00 25.46
C ALA A 475 -11.59 -9.74 26.33
N GLU A 476 -11.74 -9.89 27.65
CA GLU A 476 -11.78 -8.74 28.57
C GLU A 476 -10.45 -7.96 28.55
N LYS A 477 -9.30 -8.63 28.58
CA LYS A 477 -7.98 -7.97 28.44
C LYS A 477 -7.77 -7.26 27.09
N ASN A 478 -8.45 -7.69 26.03
CA ASN A 478 -8.42 -6.99 24.74
C ASN A 478 -9.42 -5.83 24.69
N LYS A 479 -10.57 -5.95 25.36
CA LYS A 479 -11.57 -4.89 25.56
C LYS A 479 -11.01 -3.73 26.42
N GLU A 480 -10.20 -4.02 27.44
CA GLU A 480 -9.42 -3.02 28.18
C GLU A 480 -8.41 -2.27 27.30
N LYS A 481 -7.70 -2.97 26.40
CA LYS A 481 -6.80 -2.30 25.43
C LYS A 481 -7.58 -1.44 24.45
N ILE A 482 -8.75 -1.91 23.99
CA ILE A 482 -9.61 -1.16 23.07
C ILE A 482 -10.08 0.14 23.72
N SER A 483 -10.59 0.11 24.96
CA SER A 483 -11.02 1.35 25.63
C SER A 483 -9.87 2.32 25.92
N VAL A 484 -8.65 1.82 26.21
CA VAL A 484 -7.45 2.67 26.28
C VAL A 484 -7.12 3.31 24.92
N ILE A 485 -7.21 2.55 23.82
CA ILE A 485 -7.00 3.06 22.45
C ILE A 485 -8.08 4.07 22.05
N GLU A 486 -9.34 3.85 22.45
CA GLU A 486 -10.46 4.76 22.22
C GLU A 486 -10.28 6.08 22.97
N ASN A 487 -9.91 6.05 24.25
CA ASN A 487 -9.55 7.24 25.03
C ASN A 487 -8.41 8.05 24.38
N VAL A 488 -7.38 7.37 23.86
CA VAL A 488 -6.27 8.02 23.13
C VAL A 488 -6.76 8.61 21.80
N ARG A 489 -7.64 7.90 21.08
CA ARG A 489 -8.25 8.37 19.82
C ARG A 489 -9.11 9.62 20.05
N GLU A 490 -9.94 9.64 21.09
CA GLU A 490 -10.76 10.80 21.44
C GLU A 490 -9.90 12.02 21.78
N LYS A 491 -8.84 11.84 22.58
CA LYS A 491 -7.87 12.90 22.87
C LYS A 491 -7.19 13.43 21.60
N LEU A 492 -6.76 12.56 20.69
CA LEU A 492 -6.19 12.95 19.39
C LEU A 492 -7.20 13.66 18.48
N VAL A 493 -8.48 13.28 18.51
CA VAL A 493 -9.55 13.98 17.77
C VAL A 493 -9.77 15.39 18.32
N LEU A 494 -9.75 15.55 19.65
CA LEU A 494 -9.84 16.87 20.30
C LEU A 494 -8.62 17.74 19.96
N GLU A 495 -7.40 17.21 20.09
CA GLU A 495 -6.16 17.90 19.73
C GLU A 495 -6.12 18.29 18.24
N HIS A 496 -6.53 17.39 17.33
CA HIS A 496 -6.67 17.70 15.91
C HIS A 496 -7.73 18.79 15.64
N SER A 497 -8.87 18.78 16.36
CA SER A 497 -9.89 19.83 16.22
C SER A 497 -9.37 21.20 16.68
N HIS A 498 -8.56 21.22 17.74
CA HIS A 498 -7.91 22.43 18.25
C HIS A 498 -6.85 22.95 17.27
N LEU A 499 -5.94 22.08 16.79
CA LEU A 499 -4.92 22.41 15.80
C LEU A 499 -5.52 22.89 14.47
N LYS A 500 -6.65 22.30 14.04
CA LYS A 500 -7.38 22.79 12.86
C LYS A 500 -7.95 24.19 13.10
N SER A 501 -8.49 24.45 14.29
CA SER A 501 -9.01 25.78 14.66
C SER A 501 -7.88 26.83 14.63
N THR A 502 -6.77 26.60 15.32
CA THR A 502 -5.64 27.54 15.37
C THR A 502 -5.00 27.76 14.00
N LEU A 503 -4.88 26.72 13.16
CA LEU A 503 -4.42 26.87 11.77
C LEU A 503 -5.38 27.74 10.94
N THR A 504 -6.70 27.55 11.05
CA THR A 504 -7.66 28.40 10.33
C THR A 504 -7.70 29.84 10.84
N GLN A 505 -7.33 30.09 12.11
CA GLN A 505 -7.16 31.44 12.62
C GLN A 505 -5.88 32.08 12.06
N ALA A 506 -4.73 31.41 12.17
CA ALA A 506 -3.47 31.89 11.61
C ALA A 506 -3.58 32.19 10.09
N GLN A 507 -4.35 31.40 9.33
CA GLN A 507 -4.61 31.68 7.91
C GLN A 507 -5.42 32.97 7.68
N LYS A 508 -6.39 33.29 8.55
CA LYS A 508 -7.12 34.58 8.51
C LYS A 508 -6.22 35.75 8.91
N ASP A 509 -5.36 35.56 9.89
CA ASP A 509 -4.44 36.58 10.37
C ASP A 509 -3.38 36.91 9.29
N CYS A 510 -2.76 35.89 8.70
CA CYS A 510 -1.81 36.04 7.58
C CYS A 510 -2.48 36.69 6.35
N SER A 511 -3.72 36.32 6.01
CA SER A 511 -4.44 36.96 4.90
C SER A 511 -4.89 38.40 5.23
N SER A 512 -5.09 38.74 6.51
CA SER A 512 -5.39 40.11 6.95
C SER A 512 -4.15 41.00 6.80
N LEU A 513 -3.00 40.49 7.26
CA LEU A 513 -1.69 41.13 7.10
C LEU A 513 -1.35 41.32 5.61
N LEU A 514 -1.54 40.29 4.78
CA LEU A 514 -1.28 40.38 3.33
C LEU A 514 -2.15 41.44 2.65
N ALA A 515 -3.44 41.52 2.99
CA ALA A 515 -4.34 42.53 2.46
C ALA A 515 -3.98 43.95 2.97
N ALA A 516 -3.56 44.11 4.22
CA ALA A 516 -3.01 45.37 4.72
C ALA A 516 -1.74 45.80 3.97
N CYS A 517 -0.80 44.87 3.76
CA CYS A 517 0.42 45.10 2.98
C CYS A 517 0.09 45.49 1.52
N ALA A 518 -0.92 44.87 0.90
CA ALA A 518 -1.36 45.22 -0.45
C ALA A 518 -1.94 46.65 -0.53
N LEU A 519 -2.75 47.06 0.44
CA LEU A 519 -3.26 48.44 0.54
C LEU A 519 -2.10 49.45 0.72
N MET A 520 -1.15 49.16 1.61
CA MET A 520 0.02 50.01 1.84
C MET A 520 0.95 50.09 0.62
N ALA A 521 1.17 48.99 -0.10
CA ALA A 521 1.95 48.97 -1.34
C ALA A 521 1.28 49.78 -2.46
N GLY A 522 -0.05 49.67 -2.59
CA GLY A 522 -0.86 50.49 -3.50
C GLY A 522 -0.79 51.99 -3.18
N ALA A 523 -0.67 52.35 -1.91
CA ALA A 523 -0.45 53.73 -1.46
C ALA A 523 0.99 54.23 -1.66
N PHE A 524 1.99 53.32 -1.60
CA PHE A 524 3.41 53.64 -1.81
C PHE A 524 3.79 53.85 -3.30
N TYR A 525 3.19 53.12 -4.23
CA TYR A 525 3.55 53.22 -5.65
C TYR A 525 3.40 54.66 -6.26
N PRO A 526 2.33 55.43 -5.94
CA PRO A 526 2.24 56.85 -6.31
C PRO A 526 3.31 57.75 -5.67
N LEU A 527 3.79 57.43 -4.46
CA LEU A 527 4.93 58.16 -3.86
C LEU A 527 6.21 57.91 -4.65
N TYR A 528 6.48 56.64 -4.97
CA TYR A 528 7.68 56.25 -5.69
C TYR A 528 7.73 56.93 -7.06
N SER A 529 6.65 56.85 -7.85
CA SER A 529 6.59 57.51 -9.16
C SER A 529 6.74 59.05 -9.07
N ARG A 530 6.15 59.69 -8.06
CA ARG A 530 6.33 61.12 -7.79
C ARG A 530 7.77 61.47 -7.37
N THR A 531 8.45 60.58 -6.64
CA THR A 531 9.85 60.75 -6.22
C THR A 531 10.79 60.59 -7.41
N CYS A 532 10.56 59.61 -8.28
CA CYS A 532 11.27 59.46 -9.56
C CYS A 532 11.08 60.69 -10.45
N ALA A 533 9.87 61.23 -10.55
CA ALA A 533 9.58 62.45 -11.31
C ALA A 533 10.26 63.70 -10.74
N LEU A 534 10.49 63.77 -9.42
CA LEU A 534 11.27 64.83 -8.78
C LEU A 534 12.78 64.63 -8.97
N SER A 535 13.27 63.37 -9.01
CA SER A 535 14.66 63.08 -9.37
C SER A 535 14.96 63.53 -10.80
N THR A 536 14.16 63.10 -11.79
CA THR A 536 14.42 63.49 -13.19
C THR A 536 14.29 65.00 -13.42
N GLN A 537 13.47 65.71 -12.64
CA GLN A 537 13.46 67.18 -12.62
C GLN A 537 14.72 67.80 -11.99
N ARG A 538 15.25 67.23 -10.90
CA ARG A 538 16.57 67.62 -10.34
C ARG A 538 17.66 67.43 -11.38
N ASP A 539 17.70 66.24 -11.99
CA ASP A 539 18.78 65.82 -12.89
C ASP A 539 18.81 66.72 -14.14
N PHE A 540 17.65 66.97 -14.76
CA PHE A 540 17.52 67.93 -15.86
C PHE A 540 17.91 69.38 -15.49
N LEU A 541 17.59 69.83 -14.27
CA LEU A 541 18.02 71.16 -13.79
C LEU A 541 19.53 71.21 -13.54
N GLN A 542 20.10 70.11 -13.04
CA GLN A 542 21.54 69.96 -12.79
C GLN A 542 22.32 69.96 -14.12
N ASP A 543 21.84 69.28 -15.15
CA ASP A 543 22.43 69.31 -16.50
C ASP A 543 22.39 70.72 -17.11
N GLN A 544 21.30 71.46 -16.92
CA GLN A 544 21.24 72.86 -17.37
C GLN A 544 22.22 73.78 -16.62
N VAL A 545 22.49 73.53 -15.34
CA VAL A 545 23.51 74.28 -14.59
C VAL A 545 24.91 73.97 -15.14
N HIS A 546 25.28 72.70 -15.29
CA HIS A 546 26.59 72.32 -15.86
C HIS A 546 26.78 72.86 -17.29
N THR A 547 25.73 72.79 -18.12
CA THR A 547 25.74 73.37 -19.47
C THR A 547 25.97 74.88 -19.44
N TYR A 548 25.32 75.59 -18.51
CA TYR A 548 25.48 77.04 -18.35
C TYR A 548 26.88 77.41 -17.82
N GLU A 549 27.46 76.60 -16.93
CA GLU A 549 28.81 76.82 -16.40
C GLU A 549 29.88 76.58 -17.47
N ALA A 550 29.76 75.50 -18.26
CA ALA A 550 30.63 75.26 -19.42
C ALA A 550 30.56 76.41 -20.45
N LEU A 551 29.35 76.89 -20.77
CA LEU A 551 29.16 78.08 -21.62
C LEU A 551 29.81 79.34 -21.05
N ASN A 552 29.74 79.54 -19.74
CA ASN A 552 30.36 80.68 -19.07
C ASN A 552 31.90 80.57 -19.06
N GLN A 553 32.43 79.34 -19.04
CA GLN A 553 33.85 79.03 -19.24
C GLN A 553 34.29 79.36 -20.68
N GLU A 554 33.55 78.92 -21.70
CA GLU A 554 33.81 79.22 -23.12
C GLU A 554 33.82 80.74 -23.40
N ILE A 555 32.82 81.47 -22.89
CA ILE A 555 32.74 82.93 -23.04
C ILE A 555 33.96 83.60 -22.40
N ARG A 556 34.38 83.16 -21.21
CA ARG A 556 35.60 83.69 -20.56
C ARG A 556 36.83 83.43 -21.41
N THR A 557 37.02 82.21 -21.90
CA THR A 557 38.16 81.86 -22.78
C THR A 557 38.16 82.67 -24.07
N LEU A 558 37.00 82.88 -24.71
CA LEU A 558 36.89 83.71 -25.90
C LEU A 558 37.21 85.18 -25.60
N VAL A 559 36.74 85.72 -24.48
CA VAL A 559 37.06 87.08 -24.03
C VAL A 559 38.57 87.19 -23.76
N TYR A 560 39.19 86.25 -23.05
CA TYR A 560 40.64 86.24 -22.80
C TYR A 560 41.48 86.09 -24.09
N ALA A 561 40.98 85.41 -25.12
CA ALA A 561 41.65 85.29 -26.42
C ALA A 561 41.53 86.57 -27.28
N LEU A 562 40.47 87.37 -27.08
CA LEU A 562 40.23 88.63 -27.79
C LEU A 562 40.82 89.84 -27.06
N SER A 563 40.85 89.83 -25.73
CA SER A 563 41.64 90.77 -24.94
C SER A 563 43.11 90.36 -25.02
N GLY A 564 43.83 90.91 -26.00
CA GLY A 564 45.29 90.82 -26.03
C GLY A 564 45.91 91.27 -24.70
N ILE A 565 47.15 90.84 -24.43
CA ILE A 565 47.83 91.06 -23.15
C ILE A 565 48.21 92.55 -23.01
N GLU A 566 47.25 93.38 -22.63
CA GLU A 566 47.49 94.72 -22.12
C GLU A 566 47.91 94.63 -20.65
N GLU A 567 49.17 95.00 -20.39
CA GLU A 567 49.66 95.13 -19.02
C GLU A 567 48.89 96.21 -18.25
N LYS A 568 48.70 95.98 -16.95
CA LYS A 568 47.90 96.83 -16.06
C LYS A 568 48.34 98.31 -16.11
N LYS A 569 47.51 99.19 -16.71
CA LYS A 569 47.39 100.61 -16.32
C LYS A 569 46.06 101.26 -16.75
N GLN A 570 45.15 101.33 -15.78
CA GLN A 570 44.49 102.58 -15.39
C GLN A 570 43.63 103.34 -16.42
N ASP A 571 42.39 102.87 -16.66
CA ASP A 571 41.28 103.77 -17.01
C ASP A 571 39.93 103.34 -16.38
N GLU A 572 39.79 103.55 -15.07
CA GLU A 572 38.61 103.13 -14.29
C GLU A 572 37.45 104.17 -14.31
N LEU A 573 37.54 105.20 -15.18
CA LEU A 573 36.77 106.45 -15.02
C LEU A 573 35.85 106.84 -16.19
N LYS A 574 35.03 105.90 -16.73
CA LYS A 574 33.83 106.28 -17.52
C LYS A 574 32.60 105.35 -17.59
N ILE A 575 32.54 104.18 -16.95
CA ILE A 575 31.38 103.26 -17.06
C ILE A 575 30.39 103.33 -15.88
N LYS A 576 29.98 104.53 -15.46
CA LYS A 576 28.98 104.75 -14.38
C LYS A 576 27.65 105.30 -14.89
N LYS A 577 26.82 104.45 -15.56
CA LYS A 577 25.34 104.61 -15.72
C LYS A 577 24.63 103.47 -16.51
N LYS A 578 24.65 102.21 -16.02
CA LYS A 578 23.72 101.15 -16.51
C LYS A 578 23.50 99.89 -15.63
N HIS A 579 24.36 99.61 -14.64
CA HIS A 579 24.36 98.31 -13.92
C HIS A 579 23.13 97.97 -13.04
N PHE A 580 22.33 98.95 -12.59
CA PHE A 580 21.26 98.71 -11.60
C PHE A 580 20.21 97.67 -12.01
N LYS A 581 19.85 97.56 -13.30
CA LYS A 581 18.92 96.51 -13.76
C LYS A 581 19.49 95.08 -13.59
N GLY A 582 20.81 94.91 -13.66
CA GLY A 582 21.46 93.62 -13.48
C GLY A 582 21.38 93.13 -12.02
N MET A 583 21.76 93.97 -11.06
CA MET A 583 21.76 93.58 -9.64
C MET A 583 20.35 93.26 -9.11
N ILE A 584 19.30 93.95 -9.58
CA ILE A 584 17.91 93.61 -9.22
C ILE A 584 17.53 92.20 -9.69
N CYS A 585 18.02 91.76 -10.86
CA CYS A 585 17.80 90.40 -11.34
C CYS A 585 18.61 89.35 -10.55
N VAL A 586 19.85 89.66 -10.16
CA VAL A 586 20.68 88.79 -9.30
C VAL A 586 20.04 88.65 -7.91
N PHE A 587 19.62 89.76 -7.29
CA PHE A 587 18.92 89.77 -6.01
C PHE A 587 17.63 88.95 -6.06
N ARG A 588 16.81 89.11 -7.11
CA ARG A 588 15.59 88.29 -7.29
C ARG A 588 15.89 86.80 -7.47
N LYS A 589 16.97 86.43 -8.19
CA LYS A 589 17.43 85.04 -8.27
C LYS A 589 17.85 84.51 -6.90
N GLY A 590 18.64 85.28 -6.14
CA GLY A 590 19.09 84.92 -4.79
C GLY A 590 17.91 84.72 -3.82
N VAL A 591 16.95 85.64 -3.81
CA VAL A 591 15.72 85.52 -3.00
C VAL A 591 14.89 84.30 -3.39
N ILE A 592 14.75 83.99 -4.69
CA ILE A 592 14.05 82.79 -5.15
C ILE A 592 14.80 81.51 -4.71
N ALA A 593 16.14 81.50 -4.79
CA ALA A 593 16.96 80.37 -4.35
C ALA A 593 16.88 80.15 -2.83
N VAL A 594 16.97 81.23 -2.02
CA VAL A 594 16.82 81.16 -0.57
C VAL A 594 15.41 80.75 -0.16
N LEU A 595 14.37 81.23 -0.85
CA LEU A 595 12.99 80.77 -0.61
C LEU A 595 12.78 79.31 -1.03
N ALA A 596 13.45 78.82 -2.09
CA ALA A 596 13.41 77.41 -2.46
C ALA A 596 14.15 76.53 -1.43
N ALA A 597 15.33 76.96 -0.97
CA ALA A 597 16.11 76.29 0.07
C ALA A 597 15.34 76.23 1.40
N ASN A 598 14.79 77.36 1.88
CA ASN A 598 13.94 77.37 3.08
C ASN A 598 12.70 76.49 2.92
N ARG A 599 12.11 76.38 1.72
CA ARG A 599 10.97 75.46 1.51
C ARG A 599 11.39 73.99 1.52
N LEU A 600 12.53 73.63 0.94
CA LEU A 600 13.10 72.28 1.07
C LEU A 600 13.47 71.95 2.52
N GLN A 601 14.05 72.91 3.24
CA GLN A 601 14.38 72.78 4.66
C GLN A 601 13.12 72.60 5.52
N ILE A 602 12.08 73.43 5.36
CA ILE A 602 10.82 73.29 6.10
C ILE A 602 10.12 71.96 5.76
N LEU A 603 10.12 71.53 4.50
CA LEU A 603 9.61 70.19 4.11
C LEU A 603 10.39 69.06 4.80
N GLY A 604 11.71 69.21 4.97
CA GLY A 604 12.56 68.25 5.69
C GLY A 604 12.55 68.35 7.21
N GLN A 605 12.05 69.45 7.80
CA GLN A 605 12.08 69.72 9.24
C GLN A 605 10.69 69.73 9.91
N SER A 606 9.58 69.78 9.16
CA SER A 606 8.24 70.02 9.71
C SER A 606 7.16 69.02 9.28
N CYS A 607 7.50 67.99 8.50
CA CYS A 607 6.54 66.99 8.03
C CYS A 607 6.66 65.66 8.78
N SER A 608 5.80 65.45 9.77
CA SER A 608 5.45 64.10 10.27
C SER A 608 4.60 63.32 9.25
N SER A 609 4.06 63.98 8.23
CA SER A 609 3.29 63.37 7.13
C SER A 609 4.12 63.16 5.87
N LEU A 610 4.07 61.93 5.33
CA LEU A 610 4.71 61.56 4.05
C LEU A 610 3.94 62.18 2.87
N PHE A 611 2.61 62.10 2.90
CA PHE A 611 1.71 62.62 1.86
C PHE A 611 0.27 62.67 2.32
N SER A 612 -0.55 63.39 1.56
CA SER A 612 -2.00 63.19 1.51
C SER A 612 -2.39 62.42 0.25
N TRP A 613 -3.22 61.40 0.41
CA TRP A 613 -3.91 60.71 -0.69
C TRP A 613 -5.21 61.46 -1.02
N VAL A 614 -5.40 61.91 -2.26
CA VAL A 614 -6.55 62.71 -2.70
C VAL A 614 -7.11 62.09 -3.99
N ASP A 615 -8.44 61.96 -4.07
CA ASP A 615 -9.13 61.40 -5.23
C ASP A 615 -9.23 62.42 -6.39
N GLY A 616 -8.14 62.51 -7.16
CA GLY A 616 -8.04 63.36 -8.35
C GLY A 616 -7.81 64.86 -8.07
N PHE A 617 -7.92 65.68 -9.12
CA PHE A 617 -7.56 67.11 -9.11
C PHE A 617 -8.65 68.05 -8.54
N ARG A 618 -9.68 67.54 -7.85
CA ARG A 618 -10.77 68.37 -7.29
C ARG A 618 -11.09 68.04 -5.83
N GLU A 619 -10.69 68.96 -4.95
CA GLU A 619 -11.39 69.36 -3.71
C GLU A 619 -12.01 68.23 -2.85
N GLY A 620 -11.32 67.10 -2.73
CA GLY A 620 -11.62 66.03 -1.78
C GLY A 620 -10.80 66.15 -0.49
N VAL A 621 -11.34 65.69 0.63
CA VAL A 621 -10.60 65.57 1.90
C VAL A 621 -9.53 64.48 1.73
N GLY A 622 -8.27 64.87 1.84
CA GLY A 622 -7.15 63.95 1.64
C GLY A 622 -6.84 63.13 2.88
N ILE A 623 -6.69 61.80 2.73
CA ILE A 623 -6.23 60.92 3.81
C ILE A 623 -4.75 61.21 4.04
N LEU A 624 -4.39 61.68 5.24
CA LEU A 624 -3.01 62.01 5.60
C LEU A 624 -2.28 60.76 6.09
N VAL A 625 -1.13 60.44 5.48
CA VAL A 625 -0.29 59.31 5.89
C VAL A 625 0.89 59.83 6.68
N CYS A 626 0.89 59.56 7.99
CA CYS A 626 1.93 59.97 8.93
C CYS A 626 2.99 58.89 9.13
N ILE A 627 4.23 59.33 9.40
CA ILE A 627 5.28 58.51 9.99
C ILE A 627 5.08 58.55 11.51
N GLY A 628 5.08 57.39 12.15
CA GLY A 628 5.21 57.33 13.60
C GLY A 628 6.56 57.91 14.03
N GLN A 629 6.54 59.05 14.70
CA GLN A 629 7.72 59.59 15.39
C GLN A 629 7.71 59.04 16.81
N SER A 630 8.72 58.22 17.16
CA SER A 630 8.99 57.93 18.56
C SER A 630 9.36 59.21 19.31
N LYS A 631 9.23 59.19 20.64
CA LYS A 631 9.32 60.39 21.49
C LYS A 631 10.70 61.04 21.42
N ASP A 632 10.82 62.06 20.57
CA ASP A 632 12.05 62.87 20.45
C ASP A 632 12.30 63.66 21.74
N LYS A 633 13.07 63.01 22.63
CA LYS A 633 13.90 63.62 23.65
C LYS A 633 15.29 62.99 23.54
N PHE A 634 16.28 63.71 24.08
CA PHE A 634 17.71 63.34 24.15
C PHE A 634 18.55 63.60 22.88
N ASP A 635 19.52 64.49 23.05
CA ASP A 635 20.53 64.92 22.08
C ASP A 635 21.66 63.88 21.89
N LEU A 636 21.28 62.62 21.62
CA LEU A 636 22.25 61.55 21.32
C LEU A 636 22.78 61.62 19.86
N PRO A 637 24.01 61.12 19.61
CA PRO A 637 24.63 61.09 18.30
C PRO A 637 23.99 60.05 17.36
N LYS A 638 24.10 60.28 16.05
CA LYS A 638 23.39 59.56 14.97
C LYS A 638 23.35 58.02 15.10
N PRO A 639 24.46 57.28 15.25
CA PRO A 639 24.42 55.80 15.18
C PRO A 639 23.61 55.15 16.32
N GLN A 640 23.54 55.78 17.50
CA GLN A 640 22.72 55.26 18.61
C GLN A 640 21.22 55.50 18.37
N LYS A 641 20.85 56.54 17.61
CA LYS A 641 19.46 56.81 17.22
C LYS A 641 18.94 55.81 16.19
N GLU A 642 19.81 55.22 15.37
CA GLU A 642 19.43 54.15 14.43
C GLU A 642 19.21 52.82 15.17
N GLN A 643 20.06 52.46 16.13
CA GLN A 643 19.86 51.25 16.95
C GLN A 643 18.57 51.30 17.78
N LEU A 644 18.23 52.44 18.40
CA LEU A 644 16.95 52.57 19.12
C LEU A 644 15.75 52.38 18.19
N ARG A 645 15.76 53.00 17.00
CA ARG A 645 14.66 52.85 16.02
C ARG A 645 14.47 51.41 15.54
N CYS A 646 15.56 50.63 15.43
CA CYS A 646 15.45 49.21 15.12
C CYS A 646 14.79 48.41 16.26
N LEU A 647 15.11 48.71 17.52
CA LEU A 647 14.46 48.07 18.69
C LEU A 647 12.99 48.47 18.81
N GLU A 648 12.65 49.74 18.59
CA GLU A 648 11.28 50.24 18.54
C GLU A 648 10.47 49.55 17.43
N ALA A 649 11.02 49.46 16.21
CA ALA A 649 10.40 48.74 15.10
C ALA A 649 10.17 47.24 15.40
N LEU A 650 11.14 46.56 16.04
CA LEU A 650 10.98 45.17 16.47
C LEU A 650 9.84 45.00 17.49
N SER A 651 9.72 45.94 18.45
CA SER A 651 8.60 45.93 19.41
C SER A 651 7.24 46.19 18.75
N TRP A 652 7.18 46.98 17.68
CA TRP A 652 5.96 47.17 16.88
C TRP A 652 5.59 45.88 16.14
N PHE A 653 6.55 45.23 15.46
CA PHE A 653 6.30 43.97 14.76
C PHE A 653 5.93 42.79 15.68
N ALA A 654 6.29 42.86 16.97
CA ALA A 654 5.91 41.88 17.99
C ALA A 654 4.58 42.23 18.73
N SER A 655 3.92 43.33 18.41
CA SER A 655 2.72 43.79 19.14
C SER A 655 1.45 43.02 18.74
N SER A 656 0.84 42.36 19.72
CA SER A 656 -0.51 41.77 19.62
C SER A 656 -1.57 42.79 19.24
N ASP A 657 -1.42 44.01 19.73
CA ASP A 657 -2.44 45.05 19.65
C ASP A 657 -2.40 45.70 18.25
N LEU A 658 -1.21 45.82 17.67
CA LEU A 658 -1.03 46.19 16.27
C LEU A 658 -1.62 45.12 15.33
N LEU A 659 -1.37 43.83 15.60
CA LEU A 659 -1.94 42.73 14.83
C LEU A 659 -3.48 42.75 14.89
N ALA A 660 -4.07 42.88 16.08
CA ALA A 660 -5.51 42.98 16.27
C ALA A 660 -6.10 44.23 15.60
N ALA A 661 -5.42 45.37 15.66
CA ALA A 661 -5.81 46.60 14.98
C ALA A 661 -5.85 46.44 13.45
N ILE A 662 -4.84 45.78 12.87
CA ILE A 662 -4.78 45.49 11.43
C ILE A 662 -5.93 44.56 11.02
N ILE A 663 -6.09 43.40 11.68
CA ILE A 663 -7.15 42.43 11.37
C ILE A 663 -8.52 43.11 11.42
N THR A 664 -8.81 43.85 12.50
CA THR A 664 -10.10 44.56 12.67
C THR A 664 -10.27 45.78 11.77
N SER A 665 -9.26 46.21 11.01
CA SER A 665 -9.40 47.25 9.96
C SER A 665 -9.68 46.65 8.58
N VAL A 666 -9.16 45.44 8.32
CA VAL A 666 -9.23 44.80 7.00
C VAL A 666 -10.34 43.74 6.91
N ALA A 667 -10.97 43.36 8.04
CA ALA A 667 -12.06 42.38 8.11
C ALA A 667 -13.21 42.61 7.09
N GLU A 668 -13.65 43.85 6.88
CA GLU A 668 -14.70 44.16 5.87
C GLU A 668 -14.24 43.87 4.44
N LEU A 669 -13.00 44.23 4.10
CA LEU A 669 -12.39 43.90 2.81
C LEU A 669 -12.22 42.39 2.65
N GLN A 670 -11.82 41.67 3.70
CA GLN A 670 -11.74 40.21 3.68
C GLN A 670 -13.10 39.54 3.47
N GLU A 671 -14.15 40.04 4.13
CA GLU A 671 -15.50 39.50 4.00
C GLU A 671 -16.04 39.69 2.58
N VAL A 672 -15.79 40.86 1.96
CA VAL A 672 -16.12 41.10 0.56
C VAL A 672 -15.32 40.15 -0.35
N VAL A 673 -13.99 40.12 -0.24
CA VAL A 673 -13.12 39.27 -1.07
C VAL A 673 -13.47 37.78 -0.96
N GLY A 674 -13.75 37.29 0.26
CA GLY A 674 -14.12 35.90 0.51
C GLY A 674 -15.53 35.51 0.04
N LYS A 675 -16.37 36.49 -0.33
CA LYS A 675 -17.73 36.28 -0.88
C LYS A 675 -17.83 36.52 -2.39
N THR A 676 -16.80 37.09 -3.03
CA THR A 676 -16.81 37.42 -4.46
C THR A 676 -16.17 36.34 -5.32
N ASP A 677 -16.91 35.83 -6.31
CA ASP A 677 -16.34 35.11 -7.46
C ASP A 677 -15.38 36.05 -8.22
N PRO A 678 -14.11 35.67 -8.47
CA PRO A 678 -13.14 36.48 -9.19
C PRO A 678 -13.59 36.97 -10.58
N ASN A 679 -14.58 36.31 -11.19
CA ASN A 679 -15.08 36.64 -12.53
C ASN A 679 -16.21 37.71 -12.53
N SER A 680 -16.68 38.15 -11.37
CA SER A 680 -17.82 39.08 -11.27
C SER A 680 -17.42 40.55 -11.52
N TRP A 681 -17.62 41.03 -12.75
CA TRP A 681 -17.43 42.43 -13.16
C TRP A 681 -18.16 43.45 -12.26
N LEU A 682 -19.30 43.08 -11.69
CA LEU A 682 -20.12 43.97 -10.84
C LEU A 682 -19.49 44.26 -9.46
N CYS A 683 -18.48 43.49 -9.04
CA CYS A 683 -17.89 43.61 -7.72
C CYS A 683 -16.78 44.68 -7.61
N GLY A 684 -16.29 45.22 -8.74
CA GLY A 684 -15.24 46.26 -8.75
C GLY A 684 -15.53 47.48 -7.85
N PRO A 685 -16.70 48.15 -7.98
CA PRO A 685 -17.04 49.31 -7.14
C PRO A 685 -17.15 48.99 -5.64
N LEU A 686 -17.69 47.82 -5.29
CA LEU A 686 -17.81 47.35 -3.91
C LEU A 686 -16.45 47.01 -3.30
N LEU A 687 -15.58 46.33 -4.07
CA LEU A 687 -14.21 46.03 -3.66
C LEU A 687 -13.40 47.32 -3.46
N ILE A 688 -13.56 48.31 -4.35
CA ILE A 688 -12.91 49.62 -4.23
C ILE A 688 -13.43 50.38 -3.00
N SER A 689 -14.73 50.35 -2.70
CA SER A 689 -15.28 51.03 -1.51
C SER A 689 -14.84 50.35 -0.21
N ALA A 690 -14.82 49.02 -0.16
CA ALA A 690 -14.29 48.26 0.97
C ALA A 690 -12.79 48.50 1.17
N ALA A 691 -11.99 48.51 0.09
CA ALA A 691 -10.57 48.82 0.15
C ALA A 691 -10.29 50.25 0.65
N ARG A 692 -11.09 51.24 0.20
CA ARG A 692 -11.03 52.62 0.72
C ARG A 692 -11.38 52.69 2.19
N ASN A 693 -12.43 52.00 2.64
CA ASN A 693 -12.85 51.99 4.05
C ASN A 693 -11.81 51.31 4.95
N SER A 694 -11.32 50.14 4.55
CA SER A 694 -10.26 49.41 5.27
C SER A 694 -8.94 50.18 5.27
N PHE A 695 -8.58 50.90 4.20
CA PHE A 695 -7.39 51.76 4.19
C PHE A 695 -7.54 52.96 5.15
N SER A 696 -8.70 53.63 5.20
CA SER A 696 -8.95 54.68 6.21
C SER A 696 -8.80 54.09 7.61
N LYS A 697 -9.57 53.03 7.94
CA LYS A 697 -9.53 52.38 9.26
C LYS A 697 -8.14 51.87 9.64
N LEU A 698 -7.32 51.45 8.68
CA LEU A 698 -5.94 51.04 8.89
C LEU A 698 -5.08 52.27 9.26
N MET A 699 -5.18 53.35 8.49
CA MET A 699 -4.47 54.60 8.77
C MET A 699 -4.91 55.26 10.07
N ASP A 700 -6.21 55.28 10.37
CA ASP A 700 -6.79 55.86 11.59
C ASP A 700 -6.26 55.13 12.84
N LYS A 701 -6.19 53.79 12.81
CA LYS A 701 -5.60 53.01 13.92
C LYS A 701 -4.08 53.08 13.97
N PHE A 702 -3.38 53.14 12.82
CA PHE A 702 -1.95 53.38 12.82
C PHE A 702 -1.63 54.76 13.40
N ASN A 703 -2.38 55.81 13.09
CA ASN A 703 -2.22 57.11 13.73
C ASN A 703 -2.40 56.99 15.25
N ILE A 704 -3.47 56.36 15.74
CA ILE A 704 -3.70 56.16 17.20
C ILE A 704 -2.55 55.38 17.89
N ILE A 705 -1.99 54.35 17.26
CA ILE A 705 -0.89 53.55 17.84
C ILE A 705 0.45 54.30 17.78
N MET A 706 0.67 55.11 16.75
CA MET A 706 1.95 55.77 16.47
C MET A 706 2.05 57.19 17.05
N GLU A 707 0.93 57.85 17.36
CA GLU A 707 0.86 59.27 17.77
C GLU A 707 0.77 59.41 19.31
N THR A 708 1.82 59.00 20.03
CA THR A 708 1.81 58.98 21.51
C THR A 708 2.06 60.34 22.20
N ILE A 709 1.85 61.46 21.48
CA ILE A 709 1.84 62.87 21.93
C ILE A 709 0.85 63.65 21.06
N GLN A 710 -0.08 64.39 21.68
CA GLN A 710 -0.72 65.54 21.03
C GLN A 710 0.26 66.73 21.08
N LEU A 711 0.58 67.34 19.93
CA LEU A 711 1.34 68.59 19.85
C LEU A 711 0.48 69.68 19.20
N ASP A 712 0.44 70.85 19.82
CA ASP A 712 -0.48 71.93 19.45
C ASP A 712 -0.41 72.34 17.97
N ASN A 713 -1.54 72.24 17.29
CA ASN A 713 -1.95 73.04 16.14
C ASN A 713 -0.83 73.41 15.14
N SER A 714 -0.05 72.42 14.69
CA SER A 714 0.61 72.58 13.39
C SER A 714 -0.48 72.81 12.35
N ARG A 715 -0.46 73.97 11.67
CA ARG A 715 -1.46 74.29 10.64
C ARG A 715 -1.26 73.33 9.47
N SER A 716 -2.04 72.25 9.45
CA SER A 716 -2.01 71.28 8.36
C SER A 716 -2.25 72.01 7.03
N ILE A 717 -1.52 71.62 5.99
CA ILE A 717 -1.55 72.29 4.69
C ILE A 717 -2.77 71.80 3.89
N THR A 718 -3.95 71.96 4.50
CA THR A 718 -5.27 71.64 3.99
C THR A 718 -6.01 72.88 3.51
N HIS A 719 -5.66 74.05 4.03
CA HIS A 719 -6.19 75.32 3.53
C HIS A 719 -5.56 75.68 2.19
N ILE A 720 -6.33 75.60 1.10
CA ILE A 720 -5.95 76.11 -0.21
C ILE A 720 -5.97 77.65 -0.16
N GLU A 721 -4.88 78.24 0.29
CA GLU A 721 -4.67 79.70 0.23
C GLU A 721 -4.61 80.16 -1.23
N LYS A 722 -5.72 80.72 -1.72
CA LYS A 722 -5.92 81.16 -3.12
C LYS A 722 -4.96 82.26 -3.60
N ASP A 723 -4.18 82.84 -2.69
CA ASP A 723 -3.15 83.86 -2.95
C ASP A 723 -1.71 83.44 -2.59
N SER A 724 -1.48 82.15 -2.30
CA SER A 724 -0.15 81.62 -1.99
C SER A 724 0.90 82.05 -3.02
N LEU A 725 2.07 82.50 -2.53
CA LEU A 725 3.20 82.96 -3.37
C LEU A 725 3.58 81.94 -4.45
N VAL A 726 3.39 80.65 -4.16
CA VAL A 726 3.61 79.53 -5.08
C VAL A 726 2.70 79.64 -6.31
N GLN A 727 1.40 79.88 -6.12
CA GLN A 727 0.45 79.96 -7.22
C GLN A 727 0.63 81.27 -8.01
N ARG A 728 1.07 82.35 -7.35
CA ARG A 728 1.44 83.62 -8.00
C ARG A 728 2.73 83.49 -8.83
N LEU A 729 3.75 82.79 -8.33
CA LEU A 729 4.97 82.46 -9.07
C LEU A 729 4.70 81.50 -10.24
N ALA A 730 3.90 80.45 -10.03
CA ALA A 730 3.51 79.50 -11.08
C ALA A 730 2.72 80.19 -12.19
N ARG A 731 1.67 80.97 -11.86
CA ARG A 731 0.93 81.78 -12.85
C ARG A 731 1.83 82.81 -13.53
N GLY A 732 2.80 83.39 -12.81
CA GLY A 732 3.80 84.31 -13.36
C GLY A 732 4.70 83.64 -14.41
N LEU A 733 5.30 82.50 -14.08
CA LEU A 733 6.10 81.67 -14.99
C LEU A 733 5.27 81.21 -16.19
N HIS A 734 4.06 80.70 -15.97
CA HIS A 734 3.18 80.24 -17.05
C HIS A 734 2.77 81.37 -17.99
N LYS A 735 2.56 82.59 -17.46
CA LYS A 735 2.29 83.80 -18.25
C LYS A 735 3.52 84.25 -19.04
N ILE A 736 4.71 84.24 -18.43
CA ILE A 736 5.97 84.55 -19.12
C ILE A 736 6.25 83.55 -20.25
N ASN A 737 6.07 82.25 -20.00
CA ASN A 737 6.32 81.21 -21.00
C ASN A 737 5.29 81.29 -22.16
N ALA A 738 4.01 81.51 -21.84
CA ALA A 738 2.99 81.75 -22.85
C ALA A 738 3.20 83.07 -23.64
N GLN A 739 3.80 84.10 -23.02
CA GLN A 739 4.20 85.33 -23.71
C GLN A 739 5.43 85.12 -24.61
N ALA A 740 6.40 84.30 -24.20
CA ALA A 740 7.56 83.94 -25.03
C ALA A 740 7.13 83.15 -26.28
N LEU A 741 6.26 82.14 -26.12
CA LEU A 741 5.64 81.40 -27.22
C LEU A 741 4.85 82.33 -28.17
N LYS A 742 4.03 83.24 -27.62
CA LYS A 742 3.29 84.23 -28.43
C LYS A 742 4.16 85.29 -29.10
N ALA A 743 5.41 85.47 -28.66
CA ALA A 743 6.38 86.39 -29.27
C ALA A 743 7.24 85.73 -30.37
N GLY A 744 6.97 84.47 -30.73
CA GLY A 744 7.75 83.74 -31.75
C GLY A 744 9.16 83.35 -31.32
N LEU A 745 9.51 83.51 -30.04
CA LEU A 745 10.85 83.22 -29.48
C LEU A 745 11.06 81.71 -29.24
N ASN A 746 10.70 80.89 -30.23
CA ASN A 746 10.84 79.44 -30.19
C ASN A 746 12.30 78.99 -30.31
N GLU A 747 13.13 79.72 -31.06
CA GLU A 747 14.58 79.69 -30.89
C GLU A 747 15.01 80.81 -29.92
N ARG A 748 15.17 80.45 -28.64
CA ARG A 748 16.45 80.80 -28.02
C ARG A 748 17.51 80.03 -28.81
N VAL A 749 18.13 80.69 -29.78
CA VAL A 749 19.41 80.23 -30.36
C VAL A 749 20.30 79.92 -29.16
N PRO A 750 20.65 78.64 -28.90
CA PRO A 750 21.37 78.29 -27.69
C PRO A 750 22.71 79.02 -27.71
N ILE A 751 23.18 79.42 -26.54
CA ILE A 751 24.33 80.33 -26.44
C ILE A 751 25.56 79.72 -27.13
N THR A 752 25.65 78.38 -27.20
CA THR A 752 26.58 77.61 -28.04
C THR A 752 26.54 78.00 -29.53
N LYS A 753 25.36 77.99 -30.20
CA LYS A 753 25.22 78.42 -31.61
C LYS A 753 25.69 79.86 -31.82
N SER A 754 25.42 80.75 -30.86
CA SER A 754 25.84 82.16 -30.91
C SER A 754 27.35 82.33 -30.72
N ILE A 755 27.96 81.58 -29.79
CA ILE A 755 29.42 81.54 -29.60
C ILE A 755 30.10 80.95 -30.83
N ALA A 756 29.60 79.83 -31.37
CA ALA A 756 30.15 79.19 -32.57
C ALA A 756 30.07 80.11 -33.80
N SER A 757 28.99 80.88 -33.94
CA SER A 757 28.85 81.89 -34.99
C SER A 757 29.85 83.05 -34.81
N LEU A 758 30.09 83.49 -33.57
CA LEU A 758 31.09 84.52 -33.26
C LEU A 758 32.51 84.01 -33.50
N GLN A 759 32.85 82.79 -33.07
CA GLN A 759 34.11 82.10 -33.37
C GLN A 759 34.34 81.97 -34.88
N LYS A 760 33.31 81.57 -35.65
CA LYS A 760 33.36 81.49 -37.11
C LYS A 760 33.67 82.85 -37.74
N GLN A 761 33.02 83.94 -37.30
CA GLN A 761 33.32 85.28 -37.82
C GLN A 761 34.71 85.79 -37.42
N ILE A 762 35.19 85.50 -36.21
CA ILE A 762 36.56 85.81 -35.78
C ILE A 762 37.58 85.05 -36.65
N PHE A 763 37.33 83.77 -36.94
CA PHE A 763 38.17 82.96 -37.83
C PHE A 763 38.16 83.51 -39.26
N GLU A 764 36.99 83.78 -39.85
CA GLU A 764 36.84 84.38 -41.18
C GLU A 764 37.48 85.77 -41.29
N PHE A 765 37.48 86.56 -40.21
CA PHE A 765 38.17 87.84 -40.15
C PHE A 765 39.69 87.65 -40.10
N THR A 766 40.18 86.73 -39.28
CA THR A 766 41.61 86.41 -39.14
C THR A 766 42.18 85.83 -40.44
N GLN A 767 41.41 84.97 -41.11
CA GLN A 767 41.75 84.42 -42.43
C GLN A 767 41.84 85.52 -43.49
N ARG A 768 40.86 86.44 -43.56
CA ARG A 768 40.91 87.61 -44.46
C ARG A 768 42.09 88.54 -44.17
N LEU A 769 42.41 88.77 -42.89
CA LEU A 769 43.58 89.55 -42.48
C LEU A 769 44.89 88.87 -42.92
N HIS A 770 44.97 87.55 -42.80
CA HIS A 770 46.12 86.78 -43.29
C HIS A 770 46.26 86.85 -44.80
N THR A 771 45.18 86.65 -45.56
CA THR A 771 45.18 86.79 -47.03
C THR A 771 45.65 88.19 -47.46
N ALA A 772 45.13 89.25 -46.85
CA ALA A 772 45.55 90.62 -47.15
C ALA A 772 47.03 90.91 -46.79
N GLU A 773 47.59 90.27 -45.76
CA GLU A 773 49.04 90.37 -45.46
C GLU A 773 49.90 89.55 -46.44
N VAL A 774 49.40 88.43 -46.95
CA VAL A 774 50.06 87.65 -48.01
C VAL A 774 50.04 88.42 -49.34
N GLU A 775 48.90 88.99 -49.72
CA GLU A 775 48.77 89.90 -50.87
C GLU A 775 49.72 91.11 -50.73
N ARG A 776 49.76 91.75 -49.55
CA ARG A 776 50.70 92.86 -49.27
C ARG A 776 52.18 92.43 -49.34
N ARG A 777 52.49 91.14 -49.18
CA ARG A 777 53.83 90.58 -49.39
C ARG A 777 54.09 90.27 -50.87
N SER A 778 53.12 89.70 -51.59
CA SER A 778 53.20 89.49 -53.05
C SER A 778 53.41 90.81 -53.78
N LEU A 779 52.55 91.80 -53.53
CA LEU A 779 52.65 93.14 -54.10
C LEU A 779 53.98 93.84 -53.79
N ARG A 780 54.67 93.50 -52.67
CA ARG A 780 56.02 94.01 -52.38
C ARG A 780 57.12 93.30 -53.16
N LEU A 781 56.98 92.01 -53.43
CA LEU A 781 57.87 91.25 -54.32
C LEU A 781 57.69 91.75 -55.76
N GLU A 782 56.45 91.90 -56.22
CA GLU A 782 56.10 92.49 -57.51
C GLU A 782 56.63 93.92 -57.65
N LEU A 783 56.57 94.76 -56.61
CA LEU A 783 57.18 96.12 -56.66
C LEU A 783 58.73 96.08 -56.70
N ALA A 784 59.35 95.06 -56.11
CA ALA A 784 60.80 94.85 -56.22
C ALA A 784 61.19 94.36 -57.61
N GLU A 785 60.39 93.46 -58.21
CA GLU A 785 60.54 92.98 -59.57
C GLU A 785 60.26 94.08 -60.60
N PHE A 786 59.20 94.88 -60.44
CA PHE A 786 58.97 96.09 -61.24
C PHE A 786 60.14 97.09 -61.16
N LYS A 787 60.78 97.25 -59.99
CA LYS A 787 62.00 98.07 -59.87
C LYS A 787 63.21 97.46 -60.58
N ARG A 788 63.34 96.14 -60.59
CA ARG A 788 64.36 95.44 -61.40
C ARG A 788 64.07 95.65 -62.89
N ASN A 789 62.84 95.43 -63.32
CA ASN A 789 62.38 95.59 -64.69
C ASN A 789 62.50 97.04 -65.16
N LEU A 790 62.31 98.05 -64.28
CA LEU A 790 62.58 99.46 -64.59
C LEU A 790 64.08 99.73 -64.83
N ASN A 791 64.98 99.04 -64.12
CA ASN A 791 66.43 99.14 -64.35
C ASN A 791 66.89 98.38 -65.60
N GLU A 792 66.16 97.34 -66.02
CA GLU A 792 66.39 96.64 -67.29
C GLU A 792 65.83 97.45 -68.47
N MET A 793 64.57 97.89 -68.39
CA MET A 793 63.93 98.84 -69.31
C MET A 793 64.70 100.16 -69.45
N LYS A 794 65.46 100.60 -68.43
CA LYS A 794 66.34 101.78 -68.56
C LYS A 794 67.55 101.47 -69.46
N LYS A 795 68.22 100.34 -69.25
CA LYS A 795 69.31 99.85 -70.14
C LYS A 795 68.80 99.55 -71.55
N GLU A 796 67.50 99.32 -71.71
CA GLU A 796 66.85 99.11 -73.00
C GLU A 796 66.31 100.41 -73.60
N ALA A 797 65.99 101.43 -72.81
CA ALA A 797 65.77 102.79 -73.27
C ALA A 797 67.05 103.40 -73.85
N ASP A 798 68.21 103.20 -73.20
CA ASP A 798 69.52 103.61 -73.71
C ASP A 798 69.85 102.95 -75.09
N LYS A 799 69.38 101.72 -75.31
CA LYS A 799 69.45 101.02 -76.62
C LYS A 799 68.37 101.49 -77.59
N ALA A 800 67.16 101.72 -77.11
CA ALA A 800 66.02 102.16 -77.91
C ALA A 800 66.22 103.58 -78.44
N GLN A 801 66.91 104.46 -77.71
CA GLN A 801 67.32 105.77 -78.22
C GLN A 801 68.26 105.63 -79.43
N ASN A 802 69.22 104.70 -79.37
CA ASN A 802 70.12 104.35 -80.48
C ASN A 802 69.36 103.79 -81.71
N LEU A 803 68.26 103.04 -81.46
CA LEU A 803 67.36 102.53 -82.50
C LEU A 803 66.32 103.55 -82.96
N GLN A 804 65.97 104.55 -82.16
CA GLN A 804 65.00 105.61 -82.49
C GLN A 804 65.55 106.54 -83.56
N GLU A 805 66.86 106.83 -83.54
CA GLU A 805 67.55 107.55 -84.61
C GLU A 805 67.45 106.80 -85.95
N GLN A 806 67.43 105.46 -85.93
CA GLN A 806 67.24 104.62 -87.10
C GLN A 806 65.76 104.47 -87.50
N LEU A 807 64.83 104.46 -86.52
CA LEU A 807 63.39 104.31 -86.74
C LEU A 807 62.74 105.58 -87.31
N ASN A 808 63.23 106.76 -86.91
CA ASN A 808 62.76 108.07 -87.39
C ASN A 808 62.88 108.22 -88.92
N ALA A 809 63.75 107.44 -89.56
CA ALA A 809 63.92 107.44 -91.02
C ALA A 809 62.82 106.70 -91.79
N PHE A 810 62.01 105.84 -91.15
CA PHE A 810 61.31 104.77 -91.89
C PHE A 810 59.79 104.71 -91.87
N LYS A 811 59.07 105.27 -90.88
CA LYS A 811 57.58 105.09 -90.80
C LYS A 811 56.78 106.35 -90.48
N GLN A 812 56.44 107.06 -91.55
CA GLN A 812 55.18 107.80 -91.64
C GLN A 812 54.02 106.81 -91.92
N SER A 813 52.77 107.16 -91.54
CA SER A 813 51.49 106.43 -91.75
C SER A 813 51.06 105.36 -90.70
N LYS A 814 49.81 104.84 -90.82
CA LYS A 814 48.83 104.66 -89.71
C LYS A 814 48.31 103.22 -89.41
N LEU A 815 47.82 103.03 -88.17
CA LEU A 815 46.65 102.23 -87.67
C LEU A 815 46.62 100.68 -87.64
N ILE A 816 45.90 100.14 -86.63
CA ILE A 816 45.02 98.93 -86.58
C ILE A 816 44.46 98.77 -85.12
N THR A 817 43.45 97.94 -84.82
CA THR A 817 41.98 98.20 -84.80
C THR A 817 41.34 97.67 -83.49
N HIS A 818 40.04 97.90 -83.25
CA HIS A 818 39.37 97.69 -81.95
C HIS A 818 38.86 96.25 -81.70
N GLU A 819 38.49 95.51 -82.75
CA GLU A 819 37.73 94.24 -82.69
C GLU A 819 38.39 93.12 -81.86
N ARG A 820 39.72 93.13 -81.74
CA ARG A 820 40.46 92.14 -80.94
C ARG A 820 40.20 92.22 -79.44
N PHE A 821 39.58 93.30 -78.95
CA PHE A 821 39.27 93.47 -77.53
C PHE A 821 37.97 92.77 -77.13
N GLU A 822 36.89 92.95 -77.90
CA GLU A 822 35.56 92.40 -77.57
C GLU A 822 35.56 90.86 -77.59
N SER A 823 36.24 90.24 -78.56
CA SER A 823 36.40 88.78 -78.65
C SER A 823 37.02 88.15 -77.40
N ALA A 824 37.91 88.86 -76.69
CA ALA A 824 38.51 88.36 -75.45
C ALA A 824 37.57 88.45 -74.24
N CYS A 825 36.64 89.42 -74.24
CA CYS A 825 35.64 89.57 -73.21
C CYS A 825 34.54 88.49 -73.29
N GLU A 826 34.13 88.10 -74.50
CA GLU A 826 33.17 87.00 -74.67
C GLU A 826 33.76 85.64 -74.27
N GLU A 827 35.01 85.33 -74.60
CA GLU A 827 35.65 84.09 -74.15
C GLU A 827 35.74 84.00 -72.62
N LEU A 828 36.10 85.09 -71.94
CA LEU A 828 36.19 85.14 -70.48
C LEU A 828 34.83 84.90 -69.81
N ASN A 829 33.76 85.49 -70.34
CA ASN A 829 32.41 85.32 -69.80
C ASN A 829 31.90 83.88 -70.01
N ASN A 830 32.20 83.28 -71.16
CA ASN A 830 31.93 81.87 -71.43
C ASN A 830 32.74 80.91 -70.53
N ALA A 831 33.97 81.28 -70.14
CA ALA A 831 34.75 80.51 -69.18
C ALA A 831 34.11 80.52 -67.77
N LEU A 832 33.68 81.69 -67.29
CA LEU A 832 33.02 81.83 -65.98
C LEU A 832 31.74 80.99 -65.86
N HIS A 833 30.92 80.94 -66.91
CA HIS A 833 29.69 80.12 -66.91
C HIS A 833 29.96 78.61 -66.88
N ARG A 834 31.04 78.14 -67.53
CA ARG A 834 31.48 76.73 -67.45
C ARG A 834 31.91 76.37 -66.03
N GLU A 835 32.61 77.28 -65.33
CA GLU A 835 33.02 77.03 -63.94
C GLU A 835 31.83 77.02 -62.98
N GLN A 836 30.85 77.91 -63.16
CA GLN A 836 29.60 77.89 -62.39
C GLN A 836 28.82 76.57 -62.56
N GLN A 837 28.75 76.02 -63.78
CA GLN A 837 28.16 74.70 -64.02
C GLN A 837 28.97 73.57 -63.36
N ALA A 838 30.31 73.62 -63.41
CA ALA A 838 31.17 72.65 -62.74
C ALA A 838 30.99 72.67 -61.22
N GLN A 839 30.85 73.84 -60.61
CA GLN A 839 30.60 73.98 -59.16
C GLN A 839 29.24 73.41 -58.75
N MET A 840 28.18 73.56 -59.56
CA MET A 840 26.89 72.91 -59.29
C MET A 840 26.98 71.38 -59.38
N LEU A 841 27.63 70.85 -60.42
CA LEU A 841 27.85 69.41 -60.59
C LEU A 841 28.65 68.80 -59.43
N LEU A 842 29.68 69.49 -58.93
CA LEU A 842 30.43 69.07 -57.75
C LEU A 842 29.56 69.05 -56.49
N HIS A 843 28.68 70.03 -56.31
CA HIS A 843 27.77 70.06 -55.15
C HIS A 843 26.70 68.94 -55.24
N GLU A 844 26.21 68.63 -56.43
CA GLU A 844 25.27 67.52 -56.66
C GLU A 844 25.94 66.16 -56.41
N GLN A 845 27.16 65.96 -56.92
CA GLN A 845 27.97 64.76 -56.63
C GLN A 845 28.29 64.61 -55.13
N ALA A 846 28.61 65.71 -54.44
CA ALA A 846 28.84 65.69 -53.00
C ALA A 846 27.57 65.31 -52.21
N GLN A 847 26.40 65.78 -52.62
CA GLN A 847 25.12 65.39 -52.02
C GLN A 847 24.77 63.92 -52.29
N GLN A 848 24.97 63.44 -53.52
CA GLN A 848 24.79 62.03 -53.87
C GLN A 848 25.72 61.11 -53.06
N LEU A 849 26.98 61.51 -52.83
CA LEU A 849 27.92 60.79 -51.96
C LEU A 849 27.47 60.76 -50.49
N GLN A 850 26.92 61.86 -49.95
CA GLN A 850 26.36 61.88 -48.59
C GLN A 850 25.14 60.96 -48.46
N GLU A 851 24.23 60.98 -49.44
CA GLU A 851 23.10 60.04 -49.47
C GLU A 851 23.54 58.58 -49.59
N LEU A 852 24.54 58.28 -50.42
CA LEU A 852 25.09 56.94 -50.58
C LEU A 852 25.71 56.45 -49.26
N ASN A 853 26.48 57.31 -48.58
CA ASN A 853 27.09 56.97 -47.30
C ASN A 853 26.05 56.76 -46.19
N TYR A 854 24.97 57.55 -46.16
CA TYR A 854 23.84 57.33 -45.25
C TYR A 854 23.14 55.99 -45.51
N LYS A 855 22.91 55.63 -46.79
CA LYS A 855 22.34 54.33 -47.18
C LYS A 855 23.28 53.16 -46.83
N LEU A 856 24.59 53.36 -46.96
CA LEU A 856 25.62 52.39 -46.55
C LEU A 856 25.63 52.19 -45.02
N GLU A 857 25.59 53.26 -44.22
CA GLU A 857 25.48 53.16 -42.76
C GLU A 857 24.20 52.46 -42.31
N LEU A 858 23.07 52.74 -42.97
CA LEU A 858 21.80 52.09 -42.67
C LEU A 858 21.86 50.58 -42.96
N HIS A 859 22.37 50.18 -44.13
CA HIS A 859 22.54 48.76 -44.45
C HIS A 859 23.56 48.06 -43.55
N SER A 860 24.65 48.74 -43.15
CA SER A 860 25.65 48.20 -42.22
C SER A 860 25.03 47.92 -40.83
N ARG A 861 24.17 48.81 -40.33
CA ARG A 861 23.42 48.59 -39.08
C ARG A 861 22.41 47.46 -39.22
N GLU A 862 21.62 47.45 -40.29
CA GLU A 862 20.70 46.33 -40.56
C GLU A 862 21.41 44.99 -40.70
N GLU A 863 22.62 44.96 -41.28
CA GLU A 863 23.44 43.75 -41.42
C GLU A 863 24.00 43.31 -40.07
N ALA A 864 24.41 44.23 -39.21
CA ALA A 864 24.78 43.92 -37.82
C ALA A 864 23.59 43.33 -37.04
N ASP A 865 22.40 43.92 -37.14
CA ASP A 865 21.18 43.42 -36.50
C ASP A 865 20.80 42.02 -37.02
N LYS A 866 20.83 41.82 -38.34
CA LYS A 866 20.58 40.50 -38.97
C LYS A 866 21.61 39.45 -38.52
N ASN A 867 22.88 39.83 -38.39
CA ASN A 867 23.94 38.95 -37.89
C ASN A 867 23.78 38.62 -36.39
N GLN A 868 23.31 39.57 -35.56
CA GLN A 868 22.96 39.29 -34.17
C GLN A 868 21.79 38.28 -34.09
N ILE A 869 20.69 38.52 -34.80
CA ILE A 869 19.53 37.62 -34.83
C ILE A 869 19.93 36.23 -35.32
N LEU A 870 20.79 36.14 -36.35
CA LEU A 870 21.31 34.87 -36.85
C LEU A 870 22.20 34.16 -35.81
N SER A 871 23.06 34.90 -35.10
CA SER A 871 23.88 34.37 -34.01
C SER A 871 23.04 33.81 -32.86
N GLU A 872 21.99 34.53 -32.45
CA GLU A 872 21.03 34.10 -31.43
C GLU A 872 20.26 32.84 -31.87
N ALA A 873 19.76 32.81 -33.12
CA ALA A 873 19.09 31.65 -33.69
C ALA A 873 20.01 30.41 -33.79
N VAL A 874 21.28 30.60 -34.21
CA VAL A 874 22.30 29.54 -34.24
C VAL A 874 22.61 29.03 -32.83
N LYS A 875 22.69 29.92 -31.83
CA LYS A 875 22.86 29.55 -30.42
C LYS A 875 21.69 28.68 -29.94
N SER A 876 20.44 29.12 -30.09
CA SER A 876 19.26 28.35 -29.68
C SER A 876 19.14 27.01 -30.43
N LEU A 877 19.50 26.97 -31.72
CA LEU A 877 19.58 25.71 -32.48
C LEU A 877 20.68 24.78 -31.93
N SER A 878 21.82 25.32 -31.49
CA SER A 878 22.88 24.52 -30.86
C SER A 878 22.45 23.96 -29.50
N GLU A 879 21.72 24.74 -28.70
CA GLU A 879 21.16 24.33 -27.41
C GLU A 879 20.10 23.23 -27.58
N ALA A 880 19.17 23.40 -28.54
CA ALA A 880 18.18 22.39 -28.90
C ALA A 880 18.84 21.09 -29.43
N LYS A 881 19.89 21.21 -30.25
CA LYS A 881 20.68 20.06 -30.76
C LYS A 881 21.43 19.33 -29.64
N MET A 882 21.89 20.04 -28.62
CA MET A 882 22.52 19.43 -27.45
C MET A 882 21.49 18.77 -26.53
N GLU A 883 20.29 19.35 -26.35
CA GLU A 883 19.22 18.72 -25.57
C GLU A 883 18.67 17.47 -26.28
N LEU A 884 18.49 17.51 -27.61
CA LEU A 884 18.13 16.33 -28.39
C LEU A 884 19.13 15.18 -28.20
N ARG A 885 20.44 15.48 -28.13
CA ARG A 885 21.49 14.50 -27.81
C ARG A 885 21.36 13.94 -26.39
N ARG A 886 20.99 14.75 -25.39
CA ARG A 886 20.71 14.25 -24.02
C ARG A 886 19.51 13.32 -24.02
N LYS A 887 18.40 13.71 -24.67
CA LYS A 887 17.21 12.86 -24.80
C LYS A 887 17.50 11.54 -25.54
N ASP A 888 18.27 11.58 -26.62
CA ASP A 888 18.71 10.37 -27.35
C ASP A 888 19.59 9.45 -26.48
N GLN A 889 20.49 10.01 -25.65
CA GLN A 889 21.25 9.22 -24.67
C GLN A 889 20.34 8.57 -23.61
N SER A 890 19.39 9.32 -23.04
CA SER A 890 18.41 8.78 -22.09
C SER A 890 17.50 7.72 -22.73
N LEU A 891 17.08 7.90 -23.99
CA LEU A 891 16.31 6.91 -24.74
C LEU A 891 17.11 5.64 -25.00
N ARG A 892 18.41 5.74 -25.34
CA ARG A 892 19.30 4.57 -25.46
C ARG A 892 19.49 3.83 -24.14
N GLN A 893 19.55 4.54 -23.01
CA GLN A 893 19.58 3.93 -21.68
C GLN A 893 18.26 3.23 -21.35
N LEU A 894 17.13 3.92 -21.52
CA LEU A 894 15.79 3.34 -21.30
C LEU A 894 15.53 2.12 -22.18
N ASN A 895 15.94 2.16 -23.45
CA ASN A 895 15.78 1.04 -24.37
C ASN A 895 16.64 -0.18 -23.95
N ARG A 896 17.85 0.04 -23.39
CA ARG A 896 18.63 -1.06 -22.78
C ARG A 896 17.89 -1.69 -21.62
N HIS A 897 17.35 -0.89 -20.69
CA HIS A 897 16.54 -1.39 -19.58
C HIS A 897 15.29 -2.14 -20.05
N LEU A 898 14.62 -1.65 -21.10
CA LEU A 898 13.48 -2.33 -21.72
C LEU A 898 13.90 -3.69 -22.32
N THR A 899 14.97 -3.74 -23.12
CA THR A 899 15.47 -5.02 -23.67
C THR A 899 15.96 -6.01 -22.61
N GLN A 900 16.42 -5.52 -21.45
CA GLN A 900 16.76 -6.37 -20.30
C GLN A 900 15.49 -6.95 -19.67
N LEU A 901 14.48 -6.11 -19.40
CA LEU A 901 13.18 -6.54 -18.88
C LEU A 901 12.46 -7.52 -19.83
N GLU A 902 12.60 -7.36 -21.16
CA GLU A 902 12.09 -8.32 -22.15
C GLU A 902 12.84 -9.66 -22.18
N GLN A 903 14.12 -9.68 -21.78
CA GLN A 903 14.89 -10.93 -21.64
C GLN A 903 14.55 -11.63 -20.32
N ASP A 904 14.49 -10.89 -19.23
CA ASP A 904 14.15 -11.45 -17.91
C ASP A 904 12.68 -11.89 -17.84
N LYS A 905 11.77 -11.18 -18.54
CA LYS A 905 10.41 -11.65 -18.79
C LYS A 905 10.40 -13.00 -19.51
N ARG A 906 11.11 -13.13 -20.63
CA ARG A 906 11.16 -14.40 -21.40
C ARG A 906 11.73 -15.55 -20.59
N ARG A 907 12.81 -15.33 -19.83
CA ARG A 907 13.36 -16.32 -18.90
C ARG A 907 12.37 -16.74 -17.81
N LEU A 908 11.54 -15.80 -17.34
CA LEU A 908 10.48 -16.10 -16.37
C LEU A 908 9.32 -16.88 -17.02
N GLU A 909 8.94 -16.55 -18.25
CA GLU A 909 7.94 -17.30 -19.04
C GLU A 909 8.42 -18.74 -19.35
N GLU A 910 9.70 -18.91 -19.71
CA GLU A 910 10.37 -20.21 -19.88
C GLU A 910 10.36 -21.01 -18.56
N SER A 911 10.81 -20.40 -17.46
CA SER A 911 10.84 -21.03 -16.12
C SER A 911 9.45 -21.41 -15.59
N ILE A 912 8.42 -20.59 -15.87
CA ILE A 912 7.03 -20.92 -15.55
C ILE A 912 6.56 -22.09 -16.43
N HIS A 913 6.87 -22.11 -17.72
CA HIS A 913 6.49 -23.21 -18.61
C HIS A 913 7.11 -24.55 -18.18
N ASP A 914 8.39 -24.56 -17.80
CA ASP A 914 9.09 -25.74 -17.27
C ASP A 914 8.48 -26.19 -15.94
N ALA A 915 8.18 -25.26 -15.03
CA ALA A 915 7.53 -25.57 -13.75
C ALA A 915 6.11 -26.13 -13.95
N GLU A 916 5.31 -25.56 -14.85
CA GLU A 916 4.01 -26.12 -15.22
C GLU A 916 4.15 -27.49 -15.88
N SER A 917 5.18 -27.71 -16.72
CA SER A 917 5.44 -29.00 -17.35
C SER A 917 5.75 -30.07 -16.31
N ALA A 918 6.63 -29.77 -15.35
CA ALA A 918 6.94 -30.64 -14.23
C ALA A 918 5.71 -30.93 -13.35
N LEU A 919 4.89 -29.92 -13.05
CA LEU A 919 3.63 -30.10 -12.29
C LEU A 919 2.60 -30.94 -13.06
N ARG A 920 2.46 -30.75 -14.38
CA ARG A 920 1.59 -31.58 -15.23
C ARG A 920 2.06 -33.04 -15.29
N MET A 921 3.37 -33.29 -15.27
CA MET A 921 3.92 -34.66 -15.19
C MET A 921 3.67 -35.28 -13.80
N ALA A 922 4.00 -34.59 -12.71
CA ALA A 922 3.76 -35.07 -11.35
C ALA A 922 2.26 -35.33 -11.06
N ALA A 923 1.36 -34.55 -11.66
CA ALA A 923 -0.08 -34.79 -11.60
C ALA A 923 -0.49 -36.11 -12.29
N LYS A 924 0.06 -36.39 -13.48
CA LYS A 924 -0.17 -37.67 -14.19
C LYS A 924 0.41 -38.85 -13.42
N ASP A 925 1.63 -38.76 -12.90
CA ASP A 925 2.25 -39.84 -12.12
C ASP A 925 1.41 -40.17 -10.88
N LYS A 926 0.88 -39.15 -10.19
CA LYS A 926 -0.06 -39.32 -9.08
C LYS A 926 -1.38 -39.98 -9.50
N GLU A 927 -1.94 -39.61 -10.64
CA GLU A 927 -3.17 -40.21 -11.18
C GLU A 927 -2.98 -41.68 -11.57
N LEU A 928 -1.83 -42.01 -12.16
CA LEU A 928 -1.41 -43.37 -12.51
C LEU A 928 -1.17 -44.25 -11.27
N ILE A 929 -0.51 -43.71 -10.23
CA ILE A 929 -0.39 -44.39 -8.93
C ILE A 929 -1.80 -44.63 -8.34
N ALA A 930 -2.69 -43.64 -8.38
CA ALA A 930 -4.04 -43.77 -7.83
C ALA A 930 -4.92 -44.79 -8.58
N SER A 931 -4.81 -44.88 -9.91
CA SER A 931 -5.53 -45.88 -10.71
C SER A 931 -4.99 -47.30 -10.46
N TYR A 932 -3.67 -47.46 -10.35
CA TYR A 932 -3.06 -48.74 -9.98
C TYR A 932 -3.39 -49.15 -8.53
N MET A 933 -3.43 -48.21 -7.58
CA MET A 933 -3.90 -48.46 -6.21
C MET A 933 -5.33 -49.01 -6.20
N LYS A 934 -6.27 -48.38 -6.93
CA LYS A 934 -7.65 -48.88 -7.07
C LYS A 934 -7.72 -50.27 -7.71
N SER A 935 -6.82 -50.58 -8.64
CA SER A 935 -6.73 -51.93 -9.24
C SER A 935 -6.25 -52.98 -8.23
N VAL A 936 -5.23 -52.67 -7.41
CA VAL A 936 -4.77 -53.54 -6.33
C VAL A 936 -5.88 -53.74 -5.28
N GLU A 937 -6.53 -52.65 -4.85
CA GLU A 937 -7.65 -52.66 -3.91
C GLU A 937 -8.81 -53.52 -4.40
N ALA A 938 -9.26 -53.34 -5.65
CA ALA A 938 -10.34 -54.12 -6.24
C ALA A 938 -10.01 -55.62 -6.35
N ASN A 939 -8.75 -55.99 -6.53
CA ASN A 939 -8.32 -57.39 -6.52
C ASN A 939 -8.25 -57.97 -5.11
N LEU A 940 -7.83 -57.19 -4.10
CA LEU A 940 -7.89 -57.61 -2.69
C LEU A 940 -9.34 -57.70 -2.17
N GLN A 941 -10.25 -56.85 -2.65
CA GLN A 941 -11.69 -56.94 -2.40
C GLN A 941 -12.24 -58.28 -2.93
N LYS A 942 -12.00 -58.62 -4.21
CA LYS A 942 -12.42 -59.91 -4.78
C LYS A 942 -11.94 -61.13 -3.99
N VAL A 943 -10.70 -61.12 -3.49
CA VAL A 943 -10.17 -62.20 -2.63
C VAL A 943 -10.89 -62.26 -1.29
N ARG A 944 -11.18 -61.11 -0.66
CA ARG A 944 -11.97 -61.03 0.58
C ARG A 944 -13.39 -61.58 0.37
N ASP A 945 -14.01 -61.27 -0.76
CA ASP A 945 -15.36 -61.70 -1.11
C ASP A 945 -15.39 -63.22 -1.38
N GLN A 946 -14.40 -63.76 -2.10
CA GLN A 946 -14.22 -65.20 -2.29
C GLN A 946 -14.04 -65.95 -0.96
N ILE A 947 -13.23 -65.42 -0.03
CA ILE A 947 -13.04 -66.00 1.31
C ILE A 947 -14.33 -65.92 2.15
N SER A 948 -15.12 -64.85 1.97
CA SER A 948 -16.40 -64.70 2.67
C SER A 948 -17.44 -65.69 2.15
N LEU A 949 -17.52 -65.87 0.84
CA LEU A 949 -18.43 -66.83 0.18
C LEU A 949 -18.03 -68.29 0.46
N SER A 950 -16.74 -68.63 0.49
CA SER A 950 -16.30 -70.00 0.81
C SER A 950 -16.59 -70.38 2.26
N ARG A 951 -16.58 -69.40 3.18
CA ARG A 951 -16.98 -69.61 4.59
C ARG A 951 -18.44 -70.03 4.74
N THR A 952 -19.31 -69.63 3.81
CA THR A 952 -20.72 -70.08 3.74
C THR A 952 -20.87 -71.48 3.11
N ALA A 953 -19.91 -71.90 2.28
CA ALA A 953 -19.92 -73.18 1.56
C ALA A 953 -19.14 -74.32 2.26
N ALA A 954 -18.72 -74.13 3.50
CA ALA A 954 -17.79 -74.99 4.24
C ALA A 954 -18.36 -76.34 4.74
N THR A 955 -19.21 -77.00 3.93
CA THR A 955 -19.74 -78.36 4.16
C THR A 955 -19.16 -79.41 3.21
N ARG A 956 -18.28 -79.02 2.26
CA ARG A 956 -17.46 -79.93 1.45
C ARG A 956 -15.97 -79.63 1.60
N ASN A 957 -15.17 -80.68 1.77
CA ASN A 957 -13.76 -80.62 2.17
C ASN A 957 -12.78 -80.35 1.01
N ASP A 958 -13.07 -79.35 0.16
CA ASP A 958 -12.16 -78.91 -0.91
C ASP A 958 -12.14 -77.37 -0.99
N PHE A 959 -11.23 -76.75 -0.23
CA PHE A 959 -10.95 -75.32 -0.35
C PHE A 959 -9.45 -75.11 -0.58
N THR A 960 -9.09 -74.61 -1.77
CA THR A 960 -7.73 -74.17 -2.08
C THR A 960 -7.72 -72.66 -2.26
N LEU A 961 -6.94 -71.97 -1.43
CA LEU A 961 -6.74 -70.52 -1.53
C LEU A 961 -6.01 -70.19 -2.83
N GLN A 962 -6.75 -69.76 -3.86
CA GLN A 962 -6.14 -69.22 -5.07
C GLN A 962 -5.42 -67.90 -4.76
N LEU A 963 -4.11 -67.91 -4.94
CA LEU A 963 -3.25 -66.81 -4.55
C LEU A 963 -3.35 -65.66 -5.58
N PRO A 964 -3.59 -64.39 -5.16
CA PRO A 964 -3.87 -63.30 -6.09
C PRO A 964 -2.70 -63.02 -7.03
N LYS A 965 -2.91 -63.27 -8.33
CA LYS A 965 -1.97 -62.96 -9.41
C LYS A 965 -2.04 -61.47 -9.77
N LEU A 966 -1.42 -60.62 -8.96
CA LEU A 966 -1.15 -59.24 -9.36
C LEU A 966 -0.08 -59.23 -10.47
N HIS A 967 -0.47 -58.84 -11.69
CA HIS A 967 0.45 -58.64 -12.79
C HIS A 967 1.31 -57.38 -12.53
N LEU A 968 2.52 -57.58 -11.99
CA LEU A 968 3.47 -56.52 -11.64
C LEU A 968 4.12 -55.83 -12.87
N GLU A 969 3.87 -56.37 -14.06
CA GLU A 969 4.55 -56.00 -15.32
C GLU A 969 3.94 -54.77 -16.00
N THR A 970 2.75 -54.32 -15.60
CA THR A 970 2.01 -53.22 -16.27
C THR A 970 2.82 -51.92 -16.37
N PHE A 971 3.69 -51.62 -15.41
CA PHE A 971 4.56 -50.45 -15.43
C PHE A 971 5.63 -50.47 -16.55
N ALA A 972 5.93 -51.62 -17.14
CA ALA A 972 6.98 -51.73 -18.16
C ALA A 972 6.53 -51.29 -19.56
N MET A 973 5.23 -51.18 -19.81
CA MET A 973 4.68 -51.04 -21.18
C MET A 973 4.29 -49.60 -21.55
N GLU A 974 3.99 -48.74 -20.57
CA GLU A 974 3.57 -47.34 -20.79
C GLU A 974 4.67 -46.31 -20.45
N GLY A 975 5.92 -46.55 -20.91
CA GLY A 975 7.01 -45.56 -20.91
C GLY A 975 7.58 -45.12 -19.55
N LEU A 976 6.99 -45.53 -18.43
CA LEU A 976 7.30 -45.09 -17.07
C LEU A 976 8.67 -45.60 -16.58
N LYS A 977 9.69 -44.75 -16.68
CA LYS A 977 10.96 -44.90 -15.95
C LYS A 977 11.21 -43.71 -15.02
N GLY A 978 11.31 -44.00 -13.72
CA GLY A 978 12.20 -43.23 -12.84
C GLY A 978 11.59 -42.43 -11.70
N GLY A 979 10.27 -42.26 -11.62
CA GLY A 979 9.63 -41.58 -10.48
C GLY A 979 9.89 -42.32 -9.16
N PRO A 980 10.56 -41.71 -8.16
CA PRO A 980 10.92 -42.42 -6.92
C PRO A 980 9.70 -42.88 -6.13
N GLU A 981 8.57 -42.17 -6.22
CA GLU A 981 7.28 -42.54 -5.65
C GLU A 981 6.72 -43.82 -6.29
N VAL A 982 6.81 -43.95 -7.62
CA VAL A 982 6.38 -45.14 -8.38
C VAL A 982 7.23 -46.34 -7.98
N VAL A 983 8.55 -46.17 -7.88
CA VAL A 983 9.49 -47.22 -7.45
C VAL A 983 9.23 -47.66 -6.01
N ALA A 984 9.01 -46.70 -5.09
CA ALA A 984 8.67 -46.99 -3.70
C ALA A 984 7.32 -47.73 -3.58
N PHE A 985 6.31 -47.34 -4.37
CA PHE A 985 5.02 -48.03 -4.38
C PHE A 985 5.12 -49.46 -4.95
N GLN A 986 5.84 -49.65 -6.05
CA GLN A 986 6.06 -50.98 -6.64
C GLN A 986 6.82 -51.91 -5.66
N ALA A 987 7.81 -51.36 -4.93
CA ALA A 987 8.50 -52.09 -3.87
C ALA A 987 7.57 -52.45 -2.69
N MET A 988 6.68 -51.54 -2.28
CA MET A 988 5.68 -51.80 -1.23
C MET A 988 4.74 -52.95 -1.61
N VAL A 989 4.15 -52.91 -2.81
CA VAL A 989 3.24 -53.98 -3.28
C VAL A 989 3.97 -55.32 -3.40
N LYS A 990 5.22 -55.32 -3.88
CA LYS A 990 6.05 -56.53 -3.93
C LYS A 990 6.34 -57.10 -2.53
N SER A 991 6.65 -56.24 -1.56
CA SER A 991 6.85 -56.64 -0.16
C SER A 991 5.59 -57.24 0.46
N PHE A 992 4.43 -56.58 0.26
CA PHE A 992 3.14 -57.09 0.72
C PHE A 992 2.82 -58.47 0.13
N MET A 993 3.03 -58.67 -1.18
CA MET A 993 2.79 -59.97 -1.83
C MET A 993 3.70 -61.08 -1.30
N ASN A 994 4.97 -60.77 -1.00
CA ASN A 994 5.88 -61.74 -0.36
C ASN A 994 5.39 -62.14 1.05
N VAL A 995 4.95 -61.16 1.86
CA VAL A 995 4.41 -61.43 3.21
C VAL A 995 3.11 -62.23 3.14
N TYR A 996 2.24 -61.93 2.17
CA TYR A 996 1.00 -62.68 1.93
C TYR A 996 1.30 -64.14 1.55
N GLN A 997 2.23 -64.38 0.61
CA GLN A 997 2.68 -65.74 0.24
C GLN A 997 3.27 -66.51 1.43
N LEU A 998 4.09 -65.85 2.26
CA LEU A 998 4.65 -66.45 3.47
C LEU A 998 3.57 -66.82 4.49
N ALA A 999 2.58 -65.94 4.70
CA ALA A 999 1.44 -66.22 5.57
C ALA A 999 0.58 -67.39 5.03
N SER A 1000 0.21 -67.39 3.75
CA SER A 1000 -0.55 -68.48 3.12
C SER A 1000 0.17 -69.83 3.22
N SER A 1001 1.49 -69.86 2.98
CA SER A 1001 2.28 -71.09 3.11
C SER A 1001 2.40 -71.57 4.57
N ARG A 1002 2.51 -70.66 5.56
CA ARG A 1002 2.48 -71.06 6.98
C ARG A 1002 1.10 -71.61 7.38
N VAL A 1003 0.00 -71.02 6.94
CA VAL A 1003 -1.35 -71.59 7.15
C VAL A 1003 -1.43 -73.01 6.56
N ALA A 1004 -1.00 -73.19 5.31
CA ALA A 1004 -0.97 -74.51 4.66
C ALA A 1004 0.03 -75.51 5.29
N THR A 1005 1.00 -75.08 6.11
CA THR A 1005 1.76 -75.99 6.99
C THR A 1005 0.98 -76.36 8.25
N LEU A 1006 0.37 -75.37 8.93
CA LEU A 1006 -0.42 -75.58 10.14
C LEU A 1006 -1.65 -76.47 9.89
N GLU A 1007 -2.30 -76.36 8.73
CA GLU A 1007 -3.41 -77.23 8.33
C GLU A 1007 -2.97 -78.69 8.15
N ARG A 1008 -1.78 -78.93 7.59
CA ARG A 1008 -1.18 -80.27 7.50
C ARG A 1008 -0.70 -80.79 8.86
N GLU A 1009 -0.16 -79.93 9.70
CA GLU A 1009 0.15 -80.26 11.10
C GLU A 1009 -1.14 -80.69 11.83
N ILE A 1010 -2.24 -79.93 11.73
CA ILE A 1010 -3.54 -80.25 12.33
C ILE A 1010 -4.13 -81.54 11.74
N ALA A 1011 -4.04 -81.77 10.44
CA ALA A 1011 -4.47 -83.01 9.80
C ALA A 1011 -3.66 -84.22 10.30
N SER A 1012 -2.35 -84.07 10.46
CA SER A 1012 -1.46 -85.09 11.03
C SER A 1012 -1.81 -85.39 12.49
N HIS A 1013 -2.03 -84.36 13.33
CA HIS A 1013 -2.48 -84.55 14.71
C HIS A 1013 -3.85 -85.23 14.78
N ARG A 1014 -4.81 -84.87 13.90
CA ARG A 1014 -6.11 -85.57 13.80
C ARG A 1014 -5.93 -87.03 13.40
N HIS A 1015 -5.07 -87.33 12.43
CA HIS A 1015 -4.76 -88.70 12.04
C HIS A 1015 -4.13 -89.48 13.19
N HIS A 1016 -3.15 -88.91 13.89
CA HIS A 1016 -2.52 -89.52 15.08
C HIS A 1016 -3.52 -89.77 16.21
N ILE A 1017 -4.46 -88.84 16.46
CA ILE A 1017 -5.57 -89.03 17.40
C ILE A 1017 -6.52 -90.15 16.95
N THR A 1018 -6.78 -90.29 15.64
CA THR A 1018 -7.58 -91.40 15.10
C THR A 1018 -6.85 -92.74 15.23
N VAL A 1019 -5.53 -92.78 14.99
CA VAL A 1019 -4.70 -93.97 15.22
C VAL A 1019 -4.72 -94.35 16.69
N LEU A 1020 -4.41 -93.45 17.61
CA LEU A 1020 -4.50 -93.67 19.07
C LEU A 1020 -5.89 -94.15 19.51
N LYS A 1021 -6.98 -93.60 18.94
CA LYS A 1021 -8.34 -94.09 19.19
C LYS A 1021 -8.54 -95.51 18.67
N SER A 1022 -8.03 -95.84 17.48
CA SER A 1022 -8.12 -97.19 16.93
C SER A 1022 -7.25 -98.20 17.70
N GLU A 1023 -6.08 -97.80 18.20
CA GLU A 1023 -5.21 -98.63 19.04
C GLU A 1023 -5.81 -98.85 20.43
N LEU A 1024 -6.39 -97.82 21.05
CA LEU A 1024 -7.15 -97.93 22.29
C LEU A 1024 -8.37 -98.84 22.12
N GLN A 1025 -9.11 -98.66 21.02
CA GLN A 1025 -10.26 -99.51 20.68
C GLN A 1025 -9.82 -100.95 20.38
N THR A 1026 -8.65 -101.15 19.76
CA THR A 1026 -8.03 -102.47 19.55
C THR A 1026 -7.52 -103.07 20.86
N ALA A 1027 -7.07 -102.27 21.83
CA ALA A 1027 -6.68 -102.74 23.15
C ALA A 1027 -7.91 -103.22 23.95
N CYS A 1028 -9.00 -102.43 23.95
CA CYS A 1028 -10.29 -102.85 24.51
C CYS A 1028 -10.87 -104.07 23.77
N LEU A 1029 -10.66 -104.20 22.45
CA LEU A 1029 -11.04 -105.41 21.72
C LEU A 1029 -10.19 -106.61 22.13
N ARG A 1030 -8.85 -106.50 22.24
CA ARG A 1030 -7.98 -107.59 22.75
C ARG A 1030 -8.34 -108.03 24.16
N GLU A 1031 -8.79 -107.11 25.01
CA GLU A 1031 -9.29 -107.41 26.35
C GLU A 1031 -10.58 -108.26 26.29
N ASN A 1032 -11.48 -107.99 25.36
CA ASN A 1032 -12.70 -108.79 25.12
C ASN A 1032 -12.45 -110.09 24.32
N GLU A 1033 -11.52 -110.08 23.36
CA GLU A 1033 -11.10 -111.24 22.56
C GLU A 1033 -10.32 -112.29 23.38
N SER A 1034 -9.93 -111.95 24.61
CA SER A 1034 -9.41 -112.93 25.58
C SER A 1034 -10.43 -114.00 26.01
N LEU A 1035 -11.72 -113.86 25.61
CA LEU A 1035 -12.82 -114.73 26.03
C LEU A 1035 -13.48 -115.58 24.92
N GLN A 1036 -13.31 -115.29 23.63
CA GLN A 1036 -13.95 -116.04 22.52
C GLN A 1036 -13.06 -116.15 21.27
N SER A 1037 -13.27 -117.16 20.41
CA SER A 1037 -12.22 -117.65 19.49
C SER A 1037 -12.68 -118.16 18.12
N SER A 1038 -11.69 -118.25 17.21
CA SER A 1038 -11.56 -119.14 16.03
C SER A 1038 -12.04 -118.68 14.63
N SER A 1039 -11.35 -119.23 13.61
CA SER A 1039 -11.60 -119.23 12.15
C SER A 1039 -11.35 -117.93 11.35
N GLN A 1040 -11.01 -117.94 10.04
CA GLN A 1040 -10.27 -118.90 9.18
C GLN A 1040 -9.95 -118.23 7.80
N ASP A 1041 -8.81 -118.56 7.16
CA ASP A 1041 -8.40 -118.54 5.71
C ASP A 1041 -9.03 -117.55 4.66
N SER A 1042 -8.38 -117.12 3.56
CA SER A 1042 -6.99 -117.11 3.06
C SER A 1042 -6.92 -116.42 1.66
N SER A 1043 -5.71 -116.28 1.06
CA SER A 1043 -5.45 -116.16 -0.41
C SER A 1043 -5.83 -114.82 -1.11
N ASN A 1044 -5.28 -114.36 -2.25
CA ASN A 1044 -4.11 -114.76 -3.09
C ASN A 1044 -3.69 -113.54 -4.02
N ILE A 1045 -2.40 -113.25 -4.30
CA ILE A 1045 -1.56 -113.69 -5.46
C ILE A 1045 -2.08 -113.21 -6.85
N THR A 1046 -1.33 -112.61 -7.82
CA THR A 1046 0.13 -112.27 -7.95
C THR A 1046 0.49 -111.52 -9.28
N MET A 1047 1.55 -110.67 -9.28
CA MET A 1047 2.40 -110.17 -10.43
C MET A 1047 1.77 -109.44 -11.65
N ALA A 1048 2.50 -108.75 -12.56
CA ALA A 1048 3.74 -107.91 -12.52
C ALA A 1048 4.10 -107.36 -13.93
N SER A 1049 5.17 -106.55 -14.03
CA SER A 1049 5.86 -106.03 -15.25
C SER A 1049 5.38 -104.64 -15.76
N ARG A 1050 6.24 -103.70 -16.22
CA ARG A 1050 7.73 -103.70 -16.35
C ARG A 1050 8.30 -102.26 -16.51
N SER A 1051 9.59 -102.06 -16.13
CA SER A 1051 10.54 -101.05 -16.66
C SER A 1051 10.24 -99.54 -16.47
N VAL A 1052 11.20 -98.63 -16.19
CA VAL A 1052 12.64 -98.65 -15.82
C VAL A 1052 13.06 -97.18 -15.51
N LEU A 1053 14.02 -96.76 -14.68
CA LEU A 1053 14.88 -97.35 -13.62
C LEU A 1053 14.27 -96.98 -12.22
N GLN A 1054 14.88 -96.95 -11.01
CA GLN A 1054 16.25 -96.84 -10.46
C GLN A 1054 16.97 -95.49 -10.68
N PRO A 1055 17.96 -95.08 -9.84
CA PRO A 1055 18.63 -95.84 -8.77
C PRO A 1055 18.08 -95.59 -7.33
N ASP A 1056 18.93 -95.15 -6.39
CA ASP A 1056 19.05 -95.63 -4.99
C ASP A 1056 19.65 -94.50 -4.08
N GLN A 1057 19.71 -94.47 -2.73
CA GLN A 1057 19.32 -95.31 -1.57
C GLN A 1057 19.42 -94.42 -0.26
N SER A 1058 19.27 -94.81 1.03
CA SER A 1058 18.93 -96.06 1.78
C SER A 1058 18.45 -95.79 3.24
N CYS A 1059 17.31 -96.37 3.63
CA CYS A 1059 17.06 -97.24 4.80
C CYS A 1059 17.61 -97.01 6.25
N ILE A 1060 16.67 -97.02 7.24
CA ILE A 1060 16.60 -97.90 8.46
C ILE A 1060 17.57 -97.63 9.67
N PRO A 1061 17.17 -97.69 10.97
CA PRO A 1061 15.86 -97.48 11.65
C PRO A 1061 15.95 -96.86 13.11
N ASP A 1062 14.86 -97.02 13.90
CA ASP A 1062 14.75 -97.25 15.37
C ASP A 1062 15.05 -96.23 16.52
N PHE A 1063 14.00 -96.09 17.34
CA PHE A 1063 13.87 -95.93 18.82
C PHE A 1063 14.67 -94.92 19.70
N LEU A 1064 13.85 -94.04 20.32
CA LEU A 1064 13.98 -93.20 21.53
C LEU A 1064 14.56 -93.91 22.79
N PRO A 1065 15.15 -93.19 23.78
CA PRO A 1065 14.34 -92.51 24.83
C PRO A 1065 14.86 -91.21 25.52
N LEU A 1066 13.87 -90.42 25.98
CA LEU A 1066 13.79 -89.63 27.25
C LEU A 1066 14.83 -88.56 27.64
N GLN A 1067 14.37 -87.30 27.51
CA GLN A 1067 14.08 -86.36 28.62
C GLN A 1067 15.21 -85.82 29.54
N ALA A 1068 15.44 -84.50 29.45
CA ALA A 1068 15.72 -83.63 30.61
C ALA A 1068 15.42 -82.14 30.30
N GLU A 1069 14.61 -81.49 31.15
CA GLU A 1069 14.67 -80.04 31.45
C GLU A 1069 15.81 -79.80 32.50
N PRO A 1070 16.26 -78.57 32.87
CA PRO A 1070 15.48 -77.32 32.91
C PRO A 1070 16.20 -75.95 32.71
N ASP A 1071 15.40 -74.89 32.87
CA ASP A 1071 15.67 -73.62 33.59
C ASP A 1071 16.69 -72.54 33.12
N THR A 1072 16.09 -71.40 32.76
CA THR A 1072 16.22 -70.07 33.44
C THR A 1072 17.55 -69.31 33.46
N SER A 1073 17.52 -68.06 32.94
CA SER A 1073 18.31 -66.92 33.44
C SER A 1073 17.66 -65.55 33.10
N TYR A 1074 17.25 -64.79 34.12
CA TYR A 1074 17.19 -63.31 34.09
C TYR A 1074 18.65 -62.77 34.35
N SER A 1075 19.03 -61.48 34.42
CA SER A 1075 18.33 -60.22 34.72
C SER A 1075 19.14 -58.94 34.34
N PHE A 1076 18.45 -57.85 34.00
CA PHE A 1076 18.61 -56.44 34.46
C PHE A 1076 19.95 -55.65 34.62
N THR A 1077 19.84 -54.34 34.31
CA THR A 1077 20.36 -53.10 35.00
C THR A 1077 21.71 -52.38 34.70
N HIS A 1078 21.58 -51.08 34.34
CA HIS A 1078 22.24 -49.84 34.86
C HIS A 1078 23.56 -49.18 34.32
N ASN A 1079 23.45 -47.84 34.11
CA ASN A 1079 24.38 -46.71 34.41
C ASN A 1079 25.60 -46.27 33.53
N ARG A 1080 25.38 -45.26 32.66
CA ARG A 1080 25.79 -43.80 32.73
C ARG A 1080 26.82 -43.35 33.81
N PRO A 1081 27.65 -42.25 33.66
CA PRO A 1081 28.03 -41.32 32.56
C PRO A 1081 29.60 -41.30 32.31
N PRO A 1082 30.33 -40.21 31.91
CA PRO A 1082 30.48 -38.87 32.54
C PRO A 1082 30.31 -37.66 31.56
N SER A 1083 30.76 -36.44 31.92
CA SER A 1083 30.47 -35.17 31.21
C SER A 1083 31.53 -34.05 31.40
N GLN A 1084 31.41 -32.96 30.61
CA GLN A 1084 31.88 -31.56 30.78
C GLN A 1084 32.90 -30.97 29.77
N SER A 1085 32.71 -29.67 29.47
CA SER A 1085 33.66 -28.66 28.93
C SER A 1085 34.23 -28.83 27.50
N SER A 1086 34.64 -27.77 26.76
CA SER A 1086 34.19 -26.35 26.70
C SER A 1086 34.84 -25.63 25.48
N SER A 1087 34.41 -24.38 25.22
CA SER A 1087 35.20 -23.27 24.61
C SER A 1087 35.54 -23.21 23.10
N PHE A 1088 35.01 -22.15 22.46
CA PHE A 1088 35.69 -21.17 21.57
C PHE A 1088 36.56 -21.57 20.35
N SER A 1089 36.26 -20.93 19.21
CA SER A 1089 37.20 -20.35 18.20
C SER A 1089 38.10 -21.29 17.37
N SER A 1090 38.58 -20.96 16.16
CA SER A 1090 38.18 -19.97 15.14
C SER A 1090 38.98 -20.16 13.84
N SER A 1091 38.33 -20.04 12.66
CA SER A 1091 38.87 -19.48 11.39
C SER A 1091 40.09 -20.12 10.66
N LEU A 1092 40.11 -19.95 9.33
CA LEU A 1092 41.27 -20.12 8.41
C LEU A 1092 41.80 -21.57 8.18
N ASN A 1093 42.31 -21.98 6.99
CA ASN A 1093 42.24 -21.42 5.62
C ASN A 1093 42.73 -22.44 4.54
N VAL A 1094 42.80 -21.98 3.27
CA VAL A 1094 43.82 -22.32 2.23
C VAL A 1094 43.60 -23.47 1.23
N LEU A 1095 43.47 -23.04 -0.04
CA LEU A 1095 43.82 -23.63 -1.36
C LEU A 1095 43.43 -25.08 -1.76
N ALA A 1096 42.73 -25.13 -2.89
CA ALA A 1096 43.31 -25.63 -4.14
C ALA A 1096 42.99 -24.66 -5.30
N SER A 1097 43.79 -24.64 -6.38
CA SER A 1097 43.51 -23.85 -7.59
C SER A 1097 44.13 -24.50 -8.84
N PRO A 1098 43.64 -24.17 -10.04
CA PRO A 1098 44.55 -23.56 -11.00
C PRO A 1098 43.96 -22.42 -11.86
N LYS A 1099 44.65 -21.26 -11.79
CA LYS A 1099 45.10 -20.39 -12.89
C LYS A 1099 44.33 -20.32 -14.23
N ARG A 1100 43.83 -19.09 -14.51
CA ARG A 1100 44.03 -18.24 -15.73
C ARG A 1100 43.48 -18.77 -17.09
N THR A 1101 43.13 -17.94 -18.08
CA THR A 1101 43.65 -16.60 -18.47
C THR A 1101 42.51 -15.78 -19.09
N VAL A 1102 42.06 -14.67 -18.52
CA VAL A 1102 42.46 -13.26 -18.82
C VAL A 1102 42.58 -12.92 -20.32
N GLN A 1103 41.64 -12.13 -20.85
CA GLN A 1103 41.99 -10.91 -21.58
C GLN A 1103 40.82 -9.89 -21.54
N ASN A 1104 41.16 -8.60 -21.64
CA ASN A 1104 40.23 -7.47 -21.52
C ASN A 1104 39.72 -7.04 -22.91
N GLY A 1105 38.59 -6.31 -22.98
CA GLY A 1105 37.99 -5.93 -24.27
C GLY A 1105 36.95 -4.79 -24.30
N PHE A 1106 37.16 -3.73 -23.51
CA PHE A 1106 36.34 -2.49 -23.42
C PHE A 1106 34.97 -2.58 -22.74
#